data_AF-A0AA36BU02-F1
#
_entry.id   AF-A0AA36BU02-F1
#
_cell.length_a   1.000
_cell.length_b   1.000
_cell.length_c   1.000
_cell.angle_alpha   90.00
_cell.angle_beta   90.00
_cell.angle_gamma   90.00
#
_symmetry.space_group_name_H-M   'P 1'
#
loop_
_entity.id
_entity.type
_entity.pdbx_description
1 polymer ?
#
loop_
_entity_poly.entity_id
_entity_poly.type
_entity_poly.pdbx_seq_one_letter_code
_entity_poly.pdbx_strand_id
1 'polypeptide(L)'
;MALEVSTVITKPYDGQKPGTSGLRKPVKVYMEENYTENFIQSMLTAALGDKLKNCTLVIGGDGRYYVKEAVLKIVQMCAANDVSKLIVGKDGIFSTPAVSHIIRKYQTDGGIILTASHNPGGPDADFGIKFNCSNGGPAPEGVTNAIFEMSKNIKTYKTCPKLALDLSKMGSSKFKIGGHEMVVEIIDSVADYVSYMKELFDFDSIKKLLKGDGCPKLEILLDSMHGVTGPYVKKIFCDELGVDPKSCVNSNILPDFGGLHPDPNLTYAANLVKELKKGKHGFGAAFDGDGDRNMILGKNAFFVNPSDSLAVIANNTDCIPYFKKTGVKGLARSMPTSGAVDRVAHAKKKEFFEVPTGWKFFGNLMDAGRLSLCGEESFGTGSDHVREKDGIWAAMAWLSILAHRKQSVEEILQSHWQQYGRNFFTRYDYEKCESGPAEKMMEVLFAFISDACNIDKDFTEHGKTYKLKKADNFSYTDPIDKSVSVKQGVRLIFADDSRIIMRLSGTGSTGATIRLYIEGYEDDKSKFSMDSQVVLKPLIDIALKISQLPQLTGRSAPTVITCCCGGGSGGGGADTADLVVPAAVLVVEEEKRGGEEEEEEEEEEEEEEEEEEEEGGKEKVYLKLDKKSLDKKLIGQNDVRLEDVDEVTLDKVTLDKKLGHGSIIKWAMLLEQYKVKINL
;
A
#
# COMPACT_ATOMS: atom_id res chain seq x y z
N MET A 1 21.67 -37.84 -15.31
CA MET A 1 20.39 -38.52 -15.61
C MET A 1 19.32 -37.45 -15.80
N ALA A 2 18.31 -37.70 -16.63
CA ALA A 2 17.19 -36.75 -16.75
C ALA A 2 16.37 -36.77 -15.45
N LEU A 3 15.95 -35.59 -15.00
CA LEU A 3 15.04 -35.45 -13.88
C LEU A 3 13.63 -35.90 -14.32
N GLU A 4 12.93 -36.58 -13.42
CA GLU A 4 11.58 -37.09 -13.67
C GLU A 4 10.53 -36.03 -13.39
N VAL A 5 9.51 -35.98 -14.23
CA VAL A 5 8.31 -35.16 -14.01
C VAL A 5 7.33 -35.96 -13.17
N SER A 6 6.85 -35.37 -12.09
CA SER A 6 5.74 -35.90 -11.29
C SER A 6 4.45 -35.17 -11.65
N THR A 7 3.35 -35.91 -11.77
CA THR A 7 1.99 -35.35 -11.84
C THR A 7 1.32 -35.61 -10.50
N VAL A 8 0.89 -34.54 -9.84
CA VAL A 8 0.25 -34.59 -8.52
C VAL A 8 -1.25 -34.32 -8.69
N ILE A 9 -2.08 -35.17 -8.08
CA ILE A 9 -3.53 -34.96 -8.00
C ILE A 9 -3.81 -33.93 -6.91
N THR A 10 -4.65 -32.96 -7.21
CA THR A 10 -4.99 -31.85 -6.31
C THR A 10 -6.48 -31.54 -6.36
N LYS A 11 -6.95 -30.69 -5.45
CA LYS A 11 -8.31 -30.13 -5.43
C LYS A 11 -8.26 -28.61 -5.60
N PRO A 12 -9.24 -28.00 -6.26
CA PRO A 12 -9.29 -26.53 -6.40
C PRO A 12 -9.48 -25.86 -5.04
N TYR A 13 -8.97 -24.63 -4.94
CA TYR A 13 -9.19 -23.75 -3.79
C TYR A 13 -10.13 -22.61 -4.16
N ASP A 14 -11.06 -22.30 -3.27
CA ASP A 14 -11.92 -21.13 -3.43
C ASP A 14 -11.12 -19.83 -3.28
N GLY A 15 -11.47 -18.83 -4.10
CA GLY A 15 -10.95 -17.48 -3.93
C GLY A 15 -9.48 -17.26 -4.33
N GLN A 16 -8.88 -18.12 -5.16
CA GLN A 16 -7.60 -17.86 -5.84
C GLN A 16 -7.73 -16.83 -6.99
N LYS A 17 -8.52 -15.77 -6.78
CA LYS A 17 -8.73 -14.71 -7.76
C LYS A 17 -7.62 -13.65 -7.66
N PRO A 18 -6.79 -13.45 -8.69
CA PRO A 18 -5.82 -12.36 -8.68
C PRO A 18 -6.54 -11.01 -8.58
N GLY A 19 -6.08 -10.15 -7.67
CA GLY A 19 -6.53 -8.76 -7.60
C GLY A 19 -5.86 -7.87 -8.66
N THR A 20 -5.98 -6.56 -8.51
CA THR A 20 -5.34 -5.58 -9.40
C THR A 20 -3.80 -5.67 -9.43
N SER A 21 -3.20 -6.30 -8.43
CA SER A 21 -1.75 -6.41 -8.27
C SER A 21 -1.35 -7.78 -7.73
N GLY A 22 -1.90 -8.85 -8.34
CA GLY A 22 -1.63 -10.25 -8.00
C GLY A 22 -2.58 -10.85 -6.96
N LEU A 23 -2.38 -12.13 -6.65
CA LEU A 23 -3.06 -12.80 -5.55
C LEU A 23 -2.31 -12.47 -4.25
N ARG A 24 -3.03 -12.03 -3.21
CA ARG A 24 -2.46 -11.71 -1.88
C ARG A 24 -3.25 -12.44 -0.81
N LYS A 25 -2.55 -13.13 0.07
CA LYS A 25 -3.08 -13.92 1.18
C LYS A 25 -2.05 -13.99 2.30
N PRO A 26 -2.45 -14.32 3.53
CA PRO A 26 -1.51 -14.65 4.59
C PRO A 26 -0.53 -15.74 4.15
N VAL A 27 0.72 -15.66 4.61
CA VAL A 27 1.78 -16.66 4.36
C VAL A 27 1.29 -18.07 4.66
N LYS A 28 0.60 -18.26 5.79
CA LYS A 28 0.05 -19.56 6.22
C LYS A 28 -0.81 -20.22 5.15
N VAL A 29 -1.60 -19.44 4.41
CA VAL A 29 -2.45 -19.95 3.31
C VAL A 29 -1.58 -20.45 2.14
N TYR A 30 -0.52 -19.73 1.79
CA TYR A 30 0.41 -20.18 0.74
C TYR A 30 1.19 -21.44 1.11
N MET A 31 1.37 -21.69 2.41
CA MET A 31 2.02 -22.88 2.96
C MET A 31 1.08 -24.08 3.07
N GLU A 32 -0.24 -23.91 2.89
CA GLU A 32 -1.17 -25.02 2.80
C GLU A 32 -0.82 -25.94 1.62
N GLU A 33 -1.14 -27.22 1.77
CA GLU A 33 -0.80 -28.24 0.80
C GLU A 33 -1.37 -27.90 -0.59
N ASN A 34 -0.49 -27.85 -1.60
CA ASN A 34 -0.87 -27.59 -3.00
C ASN A 34 -1.44 -26.19 -3.28
N TYR A 35 -1.56 -25.27 -2.30
CA TYR A 35 -2.15 -23.95 -2.54
C TYR A 35 -1.33 -23.14 -3.55
N THR A 36 -0.02 -22.99 -3.27
CA THR A 36 0.91 -22.27 -4.15
C THR A 36 0.99 -22.96 -5.51
N GLU A 37 1.14 -24.28 -5.52
CA GLU A 37 1.31 -25.11 -6.69
C GLU A 37 0.10 -25.00 -7.63
N ASN A 38 -1.12 -25.05 -7.08
CA ASN A 38 -2.34 -24.89 -7.86
C ASN A 38 -2.40 -23.53 -8.57
N PHE A 39 -2.04 -22.47 -7.86
CA PHE A 39 -2.07 -21.13 -8.42
C PHE A 39 -1.01 -20.96 -9.52
N ILE A 40 0.21 -21.47 -9.31
CA ILE A 40 1.29 -21.43 -10.32
C ILE A 40 0.93 -22.27 -11.55
N GLN A 41 0.38 -23.48 -11.38
CA GLN A 41 -0.05 -24.29 -12.52
C GLN A 41 -1.15 -23.59 -13.32
N SER A 42 -2.11 -22.97 -12.61
CA SER A 42 -3.19 -22.20 -13.23
C SER A 42 -2.64 -21.01 -14.02
N MET A 43 -1.66 -20.32 -13.47
CA MET A 43 -0.95 -19.21 -14.11
C MET A 43 -0.23 -19.64 -15.38
N LEU A 44 0.62 -20.67 -15.31
CA LEU A 44 1.36 -21.19 -16.47
C LEU A 44 0.39 -21.64 -17.58
N THR A 45 -0.66 -22.36 -17.21
CA THR A 45 -1.63 -22.90 -18.18
C THR A 45 -2.46 -21.80 -18.84
N ALA A 46 -3.02 -20.88 -18.05
CA ALA A 46 -3.95 -19.87 -18.56
C ALA A 46 -3.23 -18.70 -19.25
N ALA A 47 -2.06 -18.28 -18.76
CA ALA A 47 -1.37 -17.10 -19.30
C ALA A 47 -0.44 -17.43 -20.48
N LEU A 48 0.16 -18.62 -20.50
CA LEU A 48 1.17 -19.00 -21.50
C LEU A 48 0.66 -20.11 -22.43
N GLY A 49 -0.08 -21.09 -21.90
CA GLY A 49 -0.67 -22.18 -22.69
C GLY A 49 0.36 -22.87 -23.58
N ASP A 50 0.08 -22.94 -24.88
CA ASP A 50 0.97 -23.59 -25.87
C ASP A 50 2.35 -22.92 -26.01
N LYS A 51 2.53 -21.68 -25.54
CA LYS A 51 3.81 -20.97 -25.60
C LYS A 51 4.86 -21.53 -24.64
N LEU A 52 4.47 -22.36 -23.67
CA LEU A 52 5.36 -22.89 -22.64
C LEU A 52 6.65 -23.52 -23.21
N LYS A 53 6.55 -24.30 -24.30
CA LYS A 53 7.67 -25.08 -24.88
C LYS A 53 8.86 -24.26 -25.41
N ASN A 54 8.71 -22.96 -25.58
CA ASN A 54 9.77 -22.02 -25.99
C ASN A 54 9.82 -20.78 -25.07
N CYS A 55 9.17 -20.87 -23.91
CA CYS A 55 8.93 -19.73 -23.05
C CYS A 55 10.19 -19.36 -22.27
N THR A 56 10.48 -18.07 -22.20
CA THR A 56 11.41 -17.50 -21.21
C THR A 56 10.62 -16.72 -20.16
N LEU A 57 10.83 -16.99 -18.87
CA LEU A 57 10.21 -16.24 -17.77
C LEU A 57 11.24 -15.59 -16.85
N VAL A 58 10.88 -14.45 -16.30
CA VAL A 58 11.64 -13.78 -15.22
C VAL A 58 11.02 -14.12 -13.87
N ILE A 59 11.83 -14.44 -12.86
CA ILE A 59 11.35 -14.73 -11.51
C ILE A 59 12.15 -13.90 -10.49
N GLY A 60 11.45 -13.25 -9.57
CA GLY A 60 12.07 -12.61 -8.42
C GLY A 60 11.05 -12.05 -7.45
N GLY A 61 11.48 -11.60 -6.29
CA GLY A 61 10.61 -11.08 -5.25
C GLY A 61 11.29 -10.05 -4.37
N ASP A 62 10.52 -9.54 -3.42
CA ASP A 62 10.95 -8.47 -2.52
C ASP A 62 11.79 -8.93 -1.33
N GLY A 63 11.98 -10.24 -1.19
CA GLY A 63 12.76 -10.86 -0.12
C GLY A 63 12.00 -11.09 1.17
N ARG A 64 10.67 -10.87 1.21
CA ARG A 64 9.84 -11.27 2.34
C ARG A 64 9.93 -12.77 2.64
N TYR A 65 9.51 -13.15 3.84
CA TYR A 65 9.42 -14.55 4.25
C TYR A 65 8.69 -15.40 3.18
N TYR A 66 9.15 -16.64 2.97
CA TYR A 66 8.66 -17.60 1.97
C TYR A 66 9.08 -17.34 0.49
N VAL A 67 9.76 -16.23 0.16
CA VAL A 67 10.18 -15.95 -1.23
C VAL A 67 11.11 -17.03 -1.78
N LYS A 68 12.14 -17.46 -1.04
CA LYS A 68 13.14 -18.42 -1.55
C LYS A 68 12.52 -19.78 -1.83
N GLU A 69 11.67 -20.23 -0.91
CA GLU A 69 10.92 -21.49 -0.98
C GLU A 69 9.97 -21.48 -2.18
N ALA A 70 9.21 -20.41 -2.35
CA ALA A 70 8.28 -20.26 -3.46
C ALA A 70 9.00 -20.13 -4.82
N VAL A 71 10.14 -19.43 -4.90
CA VAL A 71 10.97 -19.39 -6.12
C VAL A 71 11.41 -20.80 -6.52
N LEU A 72 11.90 -21.61 -5.58
CA LEU A 72 12.31 -22.98 -5.89
C LEU A 72 11.13 -23.82 -6.39
N LYS A 73 9.97 -23.74 -5.74
CA LYS A 73 8.74 -24.40 -6.21
C LYS A 73 8.37 -23.98 -7.63
N ILE A 74 8.39 -22.68 -7.94
CA ILE A 74 8.10 -22.16 -9.28
C ILE A 74 9.08 -22.70 -10.31
N VAL A 75 10.39 -22.74 -10.00
CA VAL A 75 11.41 -23.32 -10.89
C VAL A 75 11.12 -24.79 -11.18
N GLN A 76 10.79 -25.58 -10.16
CA GLN A 76 10.43 -27.00 -10.30
C GLN A 76 9.19 -27.21 -11.17
N MET A 77 8.18 -26.35 -11.01
CA MET A 77 6.95 -26.40 -11.80
C MET A 77 7.16 -25.94 -13.25
N CYS A 78 7.93 -24.88 -13.48
CA CYS A 78 8.31 -24.43 -14.82
C CYS A 78 9.07 -25.53 -15.57
N ALA A 79 10.02 -26.19 -14.90
CA ALA A 79 10.76 -27.32 -15.45
C ALA A 79 9.83 -28.45 -15.93
N ALA A 80 8.81 -28.77 -15.14
CA ALA A 80 7.84 -29.83 -15.40
C ALA A 80 6.74 -29.45 -16.41
N ASN A 81 6.62 -28.16 -16.74
CA ASN A 81 5.66 -27.60 -17.69
C ASN A 81 6.33 -27.07 -18.95
N ASP A 82 7.47 -27.67 -19.34
CA ASP A 82 8.18 -27.42 -20.61
C ASP A 82 8.72 -25.99 -20.82
N VAL A 83 8.81 -25.16 -19.77
CA VAL A 83 9.45 -23.82 -19.88
C VAL A 83 10.92 -23.99 -20.27
N SER A 84 11.38 -23.26 -21.28
CA SER A 84 12.73 -23.43 -21.83
C SER A 84 13.79 -22.69 -21.05
N LYS A 85 13.47 -21.48 -20.57
CA LYS A 85 14.43 -20.64 -19.86
C LYS A 85 13.80 -19.86 -18.71
N LEU A 86 14.52 -19.78 -17.60
CA LEU A 86 14.21 -18.91 -16.47
C LEU A 86 15.37 -17.93 -16.27
N ILE A 87 15.04 -16.66 -16.07
CA ILE A 87 15.97 -15.63 -15.58
C ILE A 87 15.56 -15.32 -14.14
N VAL A 88 16.46 -15.57 -13.19
CA VAL A 88 16.16 -15.46 -11.76
C VAL A 88 17.12 -14.46 -11.13
N GLY A 89 16.61 -13.56 -10.30
CA GLY A 89 17.47 -12.65 -9.54
C GLY A 89 18.26 -13.43 -8.48
N LYS A 90 19.52 -13.05 -8.23
CA LYS A 90 20.33 -13.65 -7.17
C LYS A 90 19.55 -13.65 -5.85
N ASP A 91 19.60 -14.78 -5.14
CA ASP A 91 18.84 -15.07 -3.91
C ASP A 91 17.31 -15.02 -4.07
N GLY A 92 16.80 -15.03 -5.30
CA GLY A 92 15.38 -14.83 -5.63
C GLY A 92 14.94 -13.37 -5.59
N ILE A 93 15.88 -12.41 -5.58
CA ILE A 93 15.60 -10.99 -5.36
C ILE A 93 15.52 -10.22 -6.68
N PHE A 94 14.39 -9.56 -6.91
CA PHE A 94 14.24 -8.49 -7.89
C PHE A 94 13.17 -7.51 -7.43
N SER A 95 13.40 -6.21 -7.62
CA SER A 95 12.32 -5.23 -7.52
C SER A 95 11.32 -5.39 -8.67
N THR A 96 10.06 -4.99 -8.44
CA THR A 96 9.03 -5.02 -9.47
C THR A 96 9.42 -4.19 -10.73
N PRO A 97 10.00 -2.96 -10.59
CA PRO A 97 10.50 -2.23 -11.75
C PRO A 97 11.65 -2.94 -12.47
N ALA A 98 12.55 -3.61 -11.73
CA ALA A 98 13.63 -4.38 -12.32
C ALA A 98 13.09 -5.59 -13.11
N VAL A 99 12.10 -6.33 -12.59
CA VAL A 99 11.45 -7.41 -13.35
C VAL A 99 10.86 -6.87 -14.65
N SER A 100 10.13 -5.75 -14.59
CA SER A 100 9.56 -5.11 -15.79
C SER A 100 10.64 -4.74 -16.81
N HIS A 101 11.77 -4.19 -16.36
CA HIS A 101 12.92 -3.88 -17.19
C HIS A 101 13.55 -5.13 -17.82
N ILE A 102 13.81 -6.18 -17.04
CA ILE A 102 14.44 -7.43 -17.50
C ILE A 102 13.56 -8.12 -18.55
N ILE A 103 12.24 -8.21 -18.32
CA ILE A 103 11.30 -8.77 -19.30
C ILE A 103 11.46 -8.06 -20.65
N ARG A 104 11.50 -6.73 -20.63
CA ARG A 104 11.58 -5.89 -21.84
C ARG A 104 12.97 -5.95 -22.50
N LYS A 105 14.03 -5.93 -21.70
CA LYS A 105 15.42 -5.98 -22.16
C LYS A 105 15.74 -7.29 -22.87
N TYR A 106 15.35 -8.42 -22.28
CA TYR A 106 15.60 -9.75 -22.81
C TYR A 106 14.43 -10.31 -23.65
N GLN A 107 13.38 -9.50 -23.86
CA GLN A 107 12.19 -9.86 -24.64
C GLN A 107 11.58 -11.21 -24.20
N THR A 108 11.41 -11.39 -22.88
CA THR A 108 10.85 -12.61 -22.31
C THR A 108 9.32 -12.65 -22.47
N ASP A 109 8.71 -13.80 -22.23
CA ASP A 109 7.26 -13.99 -22.38
C ASP A 109 6.45 -13.47 -21.19
N GLY A 110 7.14 -13.11 -20.11
CA GLY A 110 6.56 -12.55 -18.89
C GLY A 110 7.44 -12.78 -17.67
N GLY A 111 6.85 -12.61 -16.50
CA GLY A 111 7.52 -12.88 -15.23
C GLY A 111 6.57 -13.10 -14.06
N ILE A 112 7.07 -13.79 -13.05
CA ILE A 112 6.37 -14.10 -11.80
C ILE A 112 7.07 -13.36 -10.68
N ILE A 113 6.34 -12.46 -10.01
CA ILE A 113 6.89 -11.59 -8.97
C ILE A 113 6.33 -11.98 -7.61
N LEU A 114 7.21 -12.34 -6.68
CA LEU A 114 6.84 -12.76 -5.33
C LEU A 114 6.86 -11.57 -4.38
N THR A 115 5.69 -10.95 -4.19
CA THR A 115 5.54 -9.76 -3.38
C THR A 115 4.06 -9.48 -3.06
N ALA A 116 3.80 -8.95 -1.86
CA ALA A 116 2.55 -8.27 -1.53
C ALA A 116 2.71 -6.74 -1.43
N SER A 117 3.74 -6.18 -2.06
CA SER A 117 4.05 -4.73 -2.11
C SER A 117 4.11 -4.14 -0.70
N HIS A 118 3.29 -3.15 -0.40
CA HIS A 118 3.23 -2.45 0.88
C HIS A 118 2.76 -3.29 2.09
N ASN A 119 2.15 -4.44 1.87
CA ASN A 119 1.70 -5.32 2.96
C ASN A 119 2.88 -5.84 3.80
N PRO A 120 2.69 -6.07 5.12
CA PRO A 120 3.76 -6.53 6.00
C PRO A 120 4.24 -7.93 5.62
N GLY A 121 5.48 -8.24 6.01
CA GLY A 121 6.13 -9.54 5.78
C GLY A 121 6.41 -10.27 7.09
N GLY A 122 6.76 -11.55 6.99
CA GLY A 122 6.96 -12.44 8.14
C GLY A 122 6.02 -13.64 8.14
N PRO A 123 6.26 -14.64 9.00
CA PRO A 123 5.53 -15.92 8.99
C PRO A 123 4.02 -15.78 9.25
N ASP A 124 3.60 -14.78 10.02
CA ASP A 124 2.19 -14.51 10.36
C ASP A 124 1.58 -13.37 9.52
N ALA A 125 2.31 -12.87 8.53
CA ALA A 125 1.91 -11.72 7.72
C ALA A 125 1.51 -12.13 6.29
N ASP A 126 1.64 -11.23 5.32
CA ASP A 126 1.13 -11.40 3.95
C ASP A 126 2.21 -11.84 2.97
N PHE A 127 1.78 -12.69 2.02
CA PHE A 127 2.53 -13.07 0.83
C PHE A 127 1.72 -12.76 -0.44
N GLY A 128 2.39 -12.67 -1.57
CA GLY A 128 1.72 -12.40 -2.82
C GLY A 128 2.47 -12.92 -4.03
N ILE A 129 1.71 -13.26 -5.07
CA ILE A 129 2.24 -13.71 -6.36
C ILE A 129 1.57 -12.87 -7.45
N LYS A 130 2.38 -12.11 -8.18
CA LYS A 130 1.99 -11.31 -9.35
C LYS A 130 2.45 -12.01 -10.63
N PHE A 131 1.72 -11.79 -11.71
CA PHE A 131 2.13 -12.17 -13.06
C PHE A 131 2.21 -10.93 -13.95
N ASN A 132 3.35 -10.75 -14.60
CA ASN A 132 3.56 -9.75 -15.62
C ASN A 132 3.67 -10.41 -17.00
N CYS A 133 3.07 -9.79 -18.01
CA CYS A 133 3.09 -10.26 -19.40
C CYS A 133 4.39 -9.83 -20.12
N SER A 134 4.56 -10.27 -21.37
CA SER A 134 5.74 -10.00 -22.20
C SER A 134 6.04 -8.52 -22.46
N ASN A 135 5.07 -7.62 -22.32
CA ASN A 135 5.32 -6.17 -22.37
C ASN A 135 6.06 -5.64 -21.12
N GLY A 136 6.17 -6.47 -20.07
CA GLY A 136 6.75 -6.17 -18.77
C GLY A 136 5.76 -5.70 -17.71
N GLY A 137 4.46 -5.56 -18.05
CA GLY A 137 3.45 -4.99 -17.17
C GLY A 137 2.52 -6.01 -16.53
N PRO A 138 1.70 -5.61 -15.54
CA PRO A 138 0.74 -6.50 -14.89
C PRO A 138 -0.21 -7.17 -15.87
N ALA A 139 -0.58 -8.41 -15.57
CA ALA A 139 -1.57 -9.14 -16.34
C ALA A 139 -2.89 -8.35 -16.51
N PRO A 140 -3.43 -8.22 -17.75
CA PRO A 140 -4.72 -7.58 -17.98
C PRO A 140 -5.87 -8.45 -17.46
N GLU A 141 -7.08 -7.88 -17.36
CA GLU A 141 -8.24 -8.56 -16.75
C GLU A 141 -8.58 -9.89 -17.41
N GLY A 142 -8.48 -9.97 -18.74
CA GLY A 142 -8.71 -11.22 -19.47
C GLY A 142 -7.78 -12.34 -19.00
N VAL A 143 -6.51 -12.04 -18.76
CA VAL A 143 -5.52 -13.01 -18.28
C VAL A 143 -5.80 -13.36 -16.82
N THR A 144 -6.00 -12.38 -15.93
CA THR A 144 -6.28 -12.68 -14.51
C THR A 144 -7.57 -13.47 -14.31
N ASN A 145 -8.60 -13.21 -15.12
CA ASN A 145 -9.85 -13.97 -15.09
C ASN A 145 -9.62 -15.40 -15.61
N ALA A 146 -8.85 -15.57 -16.68
CA ALA A 146 -8.51 -16.91 -17.17
C ALA A 146 -7.73 -17.74 -16.14
N ILE A 147 -6.80 -17.12 -15.40
CA ILE A 147 -6.07 -17.75 -14.29
C ILE A 147 -7.05 -18.20 -13.19
N PHE A 148 -8.00 -17.34 -12.81
CA PHE A 148 -9.00 -17.68 -11.81
C PHE A 148 -9.97 -18.77 -12.26
N GLU A 149 -10.40 -18.75 -13.52
CA GLU A 149 -11.23 -19.83 -14.08
C GLU A 149 -10.48 -21.16 -14.13
N MET A 150 -9.18 -21.15 -14.44
CA MET A 150 -8.34 -22.34 -14.38
C MET A 150 -8.19 -22.86 -12.94
N SER A 151 -7.98 -21.98 -11.97
CA SER A 151 -7.79 -22.39 -10.56
C SER A 151 -9.02 -23.04 -9.94
N LYS A 152 -10.23 -22.65 -10.37
CA LYS A 152 -11.48 -23.28 -9.92
C LYS A 152 -11.67 -24.71 -10.46
N ASN A 153 -11.01 -25.06 -11.56
CA ASN A 153 -11.21 -26.31 -12.28
C ASN A 153 -9.98 -27.25 -12.24
N ILE A 154 -8.91 -26.84 -11.56
CA ILE A 154 -7.66 -27.61 -11.50
C ILE A 154 -7.87 -28.96 -10.79
N LYS A 155 -7.30 -30.01 -11.39
CA LYS A 155 -7.33 -31.39 -10.85
C LYS A 155 -5.95 -32.00 -10.66
N THR A 156 -4.97 -31.49 -11.40
CA THR A 156 -3.59 -31.95 -11.35
C THR A 156 -2.64 -30.80 -11.60
N TYR A 157 -1.44 -30.87 -11.04
CA TYR A 157 -0.30 -30.05 -11.44
C TYR A 157 0.93 -30.90 -11.72
N LYS A 158 1.89 -30.33 -12.45
CA LYS A 158 3.18 -30.97 -12.74
C LYS A 158 4.31 -30.30 -11.97
N THR A 159 5.23 -31.09 -11.45
CA THR A 159 6.42 -30.60 -10.75
C THR A 159 7.62 -31.53 -10.93
N CYS A 160 8.82 -31.00 -10.71
CA CYS A 160 10.08 -31.74 -10.75
C CYS A 160 10.76 -31.67 -9.37
N PRO A 161 10.31 -32.47 -8.38
CA PRO A 161 10.65 -32.25 -6.97
C PRO A 161 12.13 -32.53 -6.65
N LYS A 162 12.80 -33.33 -7.48
CA LYS A 162 14.24 -33.64 -7.36
C LYS A 162 15.13 -32.52 -7.93
N LEU A 163 14.57 -31.51 -8.59
CA LEU A 163 15.35 -30.37 -9.08
C LEU A 163 15.76 -29.50 -7.89
N ALA A 164 17.07 -29.43 -7.66
CA ALA A 164 17.68 -28.54 -6.69
C ALA A 164 18.44 -27.41 -7.39
N LEU A 165 18.33 -26.19 -6.85
CA LEU A 165 18.98 -25.00 -7.38
C LEU A 165 19.45 -24.14 -6.20
N ASP A 166 20.71 -23.73 -6.23
CA ASP A 166 21.27 -22.80 -5.25
C ASP A 166 21.10 -21.36 -5.76
N LEU A 167 20.07 -20.67 -5.26
CA LEU A 167 19.73 -19.30 -5.67
C LEU A 167 20.84 -18.27 -5.37
N SER A 168 21.80 -18.59 -4.51
CA SER A 168 22.87 -17.66 -4.12
C SER A 168 24.01 -17.56 -5.13
N LYS A 169 24.12 -18.54 -6.05
CA LYS A 169 25.20 -18.62 -7.05
C LYS A 169 24.72 -18.13 -8.41
N MET A 170 25.26 -17.01 -8.85
CA MET A 170 25.03 -16.51 -10.20
C MET A 170 25.62 -17.46 -11.25
N GLY A 171 25.02 -17.49 -12.44
CA GLY A 171 25.45 -18.30 -13.57
C GLY A 171 24.32 -19.08 -14.22
N SER A 172 24.67 -19.86 -15.24
CA SER A 172 23.72 -20.67 -16.01
C SER A 172 23.78 -22.13 -15.59
N SER A 173 22.63 -22.69 -15.24
CA SER A 173 22.43 -24.10 -14.93
C SER A 173 21.52 -24.74 -15.97
N LYS A 174 21.91 -25.91 -16.47
CA LYS A 174 21.13 -26.68 -17.45
C LYS A 174 20.55 -27.93 -16.80
N PHE A 175 19.25 -28.13 -16.95
CA PHE A 175 18.53 -29.27 -16.40
C PHE A 175 17.91 -30.07 -17.55
N LYS A 176 18.19 -31.38 -17.59
CA LYS A 176 17.49 -32.31 -18.49
C LYS A 176 16.27 -32.82 -17.74
N ILE A 177 15.07 -32.58 -18.25
CA ILE A 177 13.79 -32.96 -17.61
C ILE A 177 13.04 -33.83 -18.59
N GLY A 178 12.83 -35.11 -18.26
CA GLY A 178 12.25 -36.06 -19.21
C GLY A 178 12.92 -36.00 -20.59
N GLY A 179 12.19 -35.50 -21.58
CA GLY A 179 12.63 -35.36 -22.98
C GLY A 179 13.13 -33.96 -23.41
N HIS A 180 13.11 -32.94 -22.54
CA HIS A 180 13.55 -31.58 -22.88
C HIS A 180 14.65 -31.04 -21.95
N GLU A 181 15.21 -29.89 -22.30
CA GLU A 181 16.20 -29.15 -21.51
C GLU A 181 15.61 -27.81 -21.08
N MET A 182 15.80 -27.43 -19.81
CA MET A 182 15.52 -26.08 -19.32
C MET A 182 16.82 -25.44 -18.84
N VAL A 183 16.99 -24.15 -19.15
CA VAL A 183 18.09 -23.33 -18.67
C VAL A 183 17.61 -22.41 -17.55
N VAL A 184 18.29 -22.39 -16.42
CA VAL A 184 18.08 -21.37 -15.37
C VAL A 184 19.30 -20.48 -15.31
N GLU A 185 19.10 -19.19 -15.52
CA GLU A 185 20.14 -18.17 -15.44
C GLU A 185 19.91 -17.30 -14.21
N ILE A 186 20.79 -17.44 -13.20
CA ILE A 186 20.78 -16.58 -12.02
C ILE A 186 21.67 -15.38 -12.31
N ILE A 187 21.08 -14.18 -12.33
CA ILE A 187 21.78 -12.92 -12.67
C ILE A 187 21.81 -11.96 -11.48
N ASP A 188 22.67 -10.93 -11.58
CA ASP A 188 22.70 -9.85 -10.60
C ASP A 188 21.36 -9.11 -10.57
N SER A 189 20.85 -8.86 -9.36
CA SER A 189 19.52 -8.27 -9.17
C SER A 189 19.43 -6.80 -9.61
N VAL A 190 20.55 -6.10 -9.73
CA VAL A 190 20.62 -4.64 -9.75
C VAL A 190 21.30 -4.09 -11.01
N ALA A 191 22.28 -4.80 -11.56
CA ALA A 191 23.19 -4.31 -12.60
C ALA A 191 22.47 -3.76 -13.85
N ASP A 192 21.53 -4.54 -14.40
CA ASP A 192 20.79 -4.14 -15.60
C ASP A 192 19.92 -2.90 -15.36
N TYR A 193 19.22 -2.88 -14.23
CA TYR A 193 18.40 -1.73 -13.84
C TYR A 193 19.25 -0.47 -13.65
N VAL A 194 20.40 -0.57 -12.98
CA VAL A 194 21.30 0.58 -12.77
C VAL A 194 21.89 1.09 -14.08
N SER A 195 22.27 0.18 -14.98
CA SER A 195 22.69 0.58 -16.33
C SER A 195 21.59 1.37 -17.04
N TYR A 196 20.35 0.89 -16.96
CA TYR A 196 19.22 1.57 -17.59
C TYR A 196 18.94 2.93 -16.96
N MET A 197 19.01 3.07 -15.64
CA MET A 197 18.85 4.36 -14.96
C MET A 197 19.85 5.42 -15.44
N LYS A 198 21.11 5.03 -15.73
CA LYS A 198 22.12 5.93 -16.32
C LYS A 198 21.78 6.38 -17.74
N GLU A 199 21.03 5.59 -18.49
CA GLU A 199 20.56 5.98 -19.83
C GLU A 199 19.38 6.96 -19.76
N LEU A 200 18.57 6.89 -18.70
CA LEU A 200 17.38 7.71 -18.53
C LEU A 200 17.67 9.11 -17.97
N PHE A 201 18.67 9.22 -17.09
CA PHE A 201 18.95 10.42 -16.30
C PHE A 201 20.38 10.95 -16.48
N ASP A 202 20.56 12.25 -16.23
CA ASP A 202 21.88 12.88 -16.20
C ASP A 202 22.52 12.67 -14.82
N PHE A 203 23.24 11.57 -14.67
CA PHE A 203 23.92 11.23 -13.42
C PHE A 203 24.97 12.27 -13.02
N ASP A 204 25.63 12.92 -13.97
CA ASP A 204 26.65 13.93 -13.68
C ASP A 204 26.03 15.19 -13.06
N SER A 205 24.90 15.66 -13.60
CA SER A 205 24.16 16.79 -13.03
C SER A 205 23.66 16.49 -11.63
N ILE A 206 23.09 15.29 -11.41
CA ILE A 206 22.61 14.87 -10.09
C ILE A 206 23.79 14.73 -9.11
N LYS A 207 24.91 14.16 -9.55
CA LYS A 207 26.12 14.00 -8.74
C LYS A 207 26.70 15.34 -8.30
N LYS A 208 26.70 16.36 -9.19
CA LYS A 208 27.12 17.72 -8.83
C LYS A 208 26.25 18.32 -7.72
N LEU A 209 24.92 18.17 -7.82
CA LEU A 209 23.97 18.59 -6.78
C LEU A 209 24.25 17.90 -5.44
N LEU A 210 24.44 16.58 -5.45
CA LEU A 210 24.61 15.77 -4.24
C LEU A 210 26.00 15.93 -3.60
N LYS A 211 27.02 16.34 -4.37
CA LYS A 211 28.36 16.64 -3.86
C LYS A 211 28.58 18.11 -3.52
N GLY A 212 27.71 19.01 -3.98
CA GLY A 212 27.90 20.44 -3.85
C GLY A 212 28.98 20.99 -4.77
N ASP A 213 29.13 20.43 -5.97
CA ASP A 213 30.07 20.90 -6.99
C ASP A 213 29.42 22.01 -7.83
N GLY A 214 29.85 23.25 -7.61
CA GLY A 214 29.27 24.43 -8.26
C GLY A 214 27.87 24.84 -7.76
N CYS A 215 27.38 24.23 -6.67
CA CYS A 215 26.13 24.57 -5.98
C CYS A 215 26.17 24.10 -4.51
N PRO A 216 25.28 24.56 -3.62
CA PRO A 216 25.20 24.01 -2.27
C PRO A 216 24.88 22.51 -2.29
N LYS A 217 25.60 21.73 -1.47
CA LYS A 217 25.38 20.29 -1.35
C LYS A 217 23.96 20.00 -0.87
N LEU A 218 23.22 19.16 -1.61
CA LEU A 218 21.94 18.64 -1.17
C LEU A 218 22.15 17.41 -0.27
N GLU A 219 21.88 17.57 1.03
CA GLU A 219 21.83 16.45 1.97
C GLU A 219 20.52 15.67 1.77
N ILE A 220 20.63 14.35 1.54
CA ILE A 220 19.49 13.47 1.29
C ILE A 220 19.36 12.36 2.33
N LEU A 221 18.16 11.80 2.47
CA LEU A 221 17.88 10.60 3.26
C LEU A 221 16.90 9.69 2.54
N LEU A 222 17.30 8.45 2.28
CA LEU A 222 16.55 7.45 1.51
C LEU A 222 16.26 6.24 2.40
N ASP A 223 14.99 5.91 2.57
CA ASP A 223 14.51 4.81 3.40
C ASP A 223 13.97 3.68 2.53
N SER A 224 14.66 2.54 2.54
CA SER A 224 14.21 1.34 1.83
C SER A 224 13.21 0.49 2.62
N MET A 225 12.87 0.87 3.85
CA MET A 225 11.94 0.17 4.74
C MET A 225 12.21 -1.34 4.86
N HIS A 226 13.50 -1.72 4.82
CA HIS A 226 13.97 -3.10 4.80
C HIS A 226 13.48 -3.96 3.63
N GLY A 227 12.90 -3.33 2.60
CA GLY A 227 12.43 -3.95 1.39
C GLY A 227 13.49 -4.04 0.29
N VAL A 228 13.04 -4.44 -0.90
CA VAL A 228 13.88 -4.85 -2.02
C VAL A 228 14.77 -3.74 -2.57
N THR A 229 14.42 -2.47 -2.34
CA THR A 229 15.14 -1.32 -2.90
C THR A 229 16.52 -1.11 -2.28
N GLY A 230 16.83 -1.73 -1.15
CA GLY A 230 18.09 -1.54 -0.41
C GLY A 230 19.37 -1.67 -1.26
N PRO A 231 19.58 -2.78 -1.98
CA PRO A 231 20.71 -2.93 -2.89
C PRO A 231 20.72 -1.92 -4.05
N TYR A 232 19.55 -1.55 -4.57
CA TYR A 232 19.42 -0.60 -5.67
C TYR A 232 19.82 0.80 -5.23
N VAL A 233 19.34 1.25 -4.06
CA VAL A 233 19.67 2.59 -3.55
C VAL A 233 21.16 2.68 -3.21
N LYS A 234 21.75 1.64 -2.62
CA LYS A 234 23.20 1.59 -2.36
C LYS A 234 23.99 1.69 -3.66
N LYS A 235 23.61 0.92 -4.69
CA LYS A 235 24.31 0.94 -5.98
C LYS A 235 24.19 2.29 -6.68
N ILE A 236 22.98 2.85 -6.78
CA ILE A 236 22.74 4.10 -7.51
C ILE A 236 23.28 5.30 -6.72
N PHE A 237 22.85 5.47 -5.48
CA PHE A 237 23.13 6.69 -4.74
C PHE A 237 24.51 6.68 -4.12
N CYS A 238 24.95 5.57 -3.51
CA CYS A 238 26.27 5.51 -2.88
C CYS A 238 27.38 5.29 -3.91
N ASP A 239 27.34 4.20 -4.68
CA ASP A 239 28.47 3.84 -5.56
C ASP A 239 28.59 4.80 -6.76
N GLU A 240 27.48 5.09 -7.46
CA GLU A 240 27.51 5.88 -8.70
C GLU A 240 27.49 7.39 -8.42
N LEU A 241 26.58 7.84 -7.55
CA LEU A 241 26.37 9.26 -7.25
C LEU A 241 27.21 9.78 -6.08
N GLY A 242 27.82 8.91 -5.27
CA GLY A 242 28.73 9.30 -4.18
C GLY A 242 28.06 9.85 -2.93
N VAL A 243 26.82 9.43 -2.66
CA VAL A 243 26.09 9.72 -1.41
C VAL A 243 26.69 8.93 -0.26
N ASP A 244 26.73 9.51 0.94
CA ASP A 244 27.17 8.79 2.15
C ASP A 244 26.25 7.58 2.39
N PRO A 245 26.77 6.35 2.55
CA PRO A 245 25.96 5.17 2.86
C PRO A 245 25.02 5.34 4.07
N LYS A 246 25.35 6.23 5.02
CA LYS A 246 24.46 6.56 6.17
C LYS A 246 23.17 7.27 5.75
N SER A 247 23.13 7.87 4.57
CA SER A 247 21.92 8.45 3.97
C SER A 247 21.00 7.40 3.33
N CYS A 248 21.43 6.14 3.21
CA CYS A 248 20.57 5.02 2.78
C CYS A 248 20.22 4.17 4.00
N VAL A 249 19.08 4.45 4.62
CA VAL A 249 18.62 3.79 5.84
C VAL A 249 17.71 2.61 5.53
N ASN A 250 17.69 1.64 6.45
CA ASN A 250 16.91 0.41 6.33
C ASN A 250 17.15 -0.32 4.98
N SER A 251 18.35 -0.20 4.42
CA SER A 251 18.70 -0.74 3.09
C SER A 251 19.23 -2.18 3.11
N ASN A 252 18.95 -2.92 4.17
CA ASN A 252 19.19 -4.37 4.24
C ASN A 252 17.84 -5.06 4.09
N ILE A 253 17.74 -6.02 3.17
CA ILE A 253 16.51 -6.78 2.94
C ILE A 253 16.29 -7.72 4.12
N LEU A 254 15.13 -7.62 4.77
CA LEU A 254 14.74 -8.49 5.88
C LEU A 254 13.41 -9.21 5.56
N PRO A 255 13.27 -10.52 5.86
CA PRO A 255 12.06 -11.29 5.55
C PRO A 255 10.76 -10.75 6.18
N ASP A 256 10.88 -10.06 7.31
CA ASP A 256 9.79 -9.42 8.05
C ASP A 256 9.81 -7.89 7.93
N PHE A 257 10.66 -7.35 7.05
CA PHE A 257 10.92 -5.91 6.91
C PHE A 257 11.32 -5.23 8.24
N GLY A 258 11.94 -5.97 9.17
CA GLY A 258 12.29 -5.46 10.50
C GLY A 258 11.08 -5.22 11.40
N GLY A 259 9.98 -5.93 11.16
CA GLY A 259 8.69 -5.74 11.84
C GLY A 259 7.93 -4.48 11.40
N LEU A 260 8.41 -3.79 10.36
CA LEU A 260 7.77 -2.59 9.82
C LEU A 260 6.73 -2.96 8.76
N HIS A 261 5.78 -2.05 8.55
CA HIS A 261 4.91 -2.07 7.39
C HIS A 261 5.62 -1.31 6.25
N PRO A 262 6.04 -1.95 5.15
CA PRO A 262 6.84 -1.30 4.11
C PRO A 262 5.94 -0.48 3.18
N ASP A 263 5.22 0.50 3.71
CA ASP A 263 4.33 1.41 2.97
C ASP A 263 4.79 2.86 3.14
N PRO A 264 5.26 3.51 2.07
CA PRO A 264 5.85 4.84 2.16
C PRO A 264 4.76 5.89 2.31
N ASN A 265 4.32 6.13 3.54
CA ASN A 265 3.39 7.19 3.89
C ASN A 265 3.78 7.84 5.23
N LEU A 266 3.11 8.94 5.59
CA LEU A 266 3.45 9.71 6.80
C LEU A 266 3.30 8.92 8.10
N THR A 267 2.47 7.87 8.11
CA THR A 267 2.23 7.00 9.27
C THR A 267 3.35 5.98 9.43
N TYR A 268 3.62 5.16 8.40
CA TYR A 268 4.56 4.04 8.52
C TYR A 268 6.02 4.45 8.31
N ALA A 269 6.28 5.51 7.54
CA ALA A 269 7.62 6.09 7.41
C ALA A 269 7.88 7.22 8.43
N ALA A 270 7.26 7.13 9.63
CA ALA A 270 7.37 8.13 10.68
C ALA A 270 8.83 8.41 11.11
N ASN A 271 9.70 7.40 11.07
CA ASN A 271 11.13 7.56 11.36
C ASN A 271 11.81 8.49 10.35
N LEU A 272 11.56 8.31 9.05
CA LEU A 272 12.06 9.21 8.00
C LEU A 272 11.55 10.63 8.22
N VAL A 273 10.24 10.80 8.49
CA VAL A 273 9.61 12.10 8.78
C VAL A 273 10.30 12.77 9.98
N LYS A 274 10.51 12.04 11.08
CA LYS A 274 11.18 12.54 12.29
C LYS A 274 12.61 12.99 12.01
N GLU A 275 13.37 12.24 11.21
CA GLU A 275 14.74 12.61 10.86
C GLU A 275 14.79 13.85 9.95
N LEU A 276 13.85 13.99 9.01
CA LEU A 276 13.77 15.17 8.14
C LEU A 276 13.31 16.43 8.89
N LYS A 277 12.46 16.29 9.92
CA LYS A 277 12.04 17.40 10.80
C LYS A 277 13.20 18.05 11.55
N LYS A 278 14.34 17.37 11.70
CA LYS A 278 15.57 17.96 12.28
C LYS A 278 16.21 19.03 11.38
N GLY A 279 15.75 19.17 10.13
CA GLY A 279 16.15 20.25 9.22
C GLY A 279 17.53 20.07 8.56
N LYS A 280 18.19 18.93 8.75
CA LYS A 280 19.49 18.61 8.15
C LYS A 280 19.39 18.27 6.65
N HIS A 281 18.39 17.47 6.29
CA HIS A 281 18.21 16.95 4.93
C HIS A 281 17.29 17.87 4.12
N GLY A 282 17.66 18.17 2.88
CA GLY A 282 16.86 18.98 1.95
C GLY A 282 15.90 18.16 1.10
N PHE A 283 16.12 16.84 1.02
CA PHE A 283 15.29 15.89 0.30
C PHE A 283 15.28 14.55 1.04
N GLY A 284 14.14 13.88 1.06
CA GLY A 284 14.04 12.50 1.52
C GLY A 284 13.04 11.71 0.71
N ALA A 285 13.26 10.40 0.65
CA ALA A 285 12.33 9.49 0.01
C ALA A 285 12.20 8.17 0.78
N ALA A 286 11.02 7.57 0.74
CA ALA A 286 10.77 6.20 1.20
C ALA A 286 10.21 5.34 0.07
N PHE A 287 10.51 4.05 0.08
CA PHE A 287 10.05 3.08 -0.92
C PHE A 287 9.28 1.92 -0.28
N ASP A 288 8.33 1.32 -0.99
CA ASP A 288 7.60 0.15 -0.50
C ASP A 288 8.38 -1.16 -0.68
N GLY A 289 7.77 -2.26 -0.24
CA GLY A 289 8.37 -3.59 -0.22
C GLY A 289 9.02 -4.00 -1.55
N ASP A 290 8.32 -3.84 -2.67
CA ASP A 290 8.82 -4.20 -4.02
C ASP A 290 9.36 -3.03 -4.85
N GLY A 291 9.39 -1.83 -4.29
CA GLY A 291 10.05 -0.65 -4.88
C GLY A 291 9.25 0.05 -5.98
N ASP A 292 7.96 -0.24 -6.11
CA ASP A 292 7.10 0.37 -7.12
C ASP A 292 6.41 1.66 -6.60
N ARG A 293 6.50 1.96 -5.30
CA ARG A 293 5.99 3.21 -4.69
C ARG A 293 7.09 4.10 -4.15
N ASN A 294 6.76 5.39 -4.03
CA ASN A 294 7.62 6.41 -3.45
C ASN A 294 6.84 7.45 -2.66
N MET A 295 7.35 7.81 -1.49
CA MET A 295 7.02 9.06 -0.80
C MET A 295 8.16 10.04 -0.98
N ILE A 296 7.85 11.30 -1.28
CA ILE A 296 8.83 12.37 -1.42
C ILE A 296 8.61 13.41 -0.33
N LEU A 297 9.70 13.79 0.34
CA LEU A 297 9.72 14.79 1.39
C LEU A 297 10.78 15.86 1.09
N GLY A 298 10.44 17.11 1.33
CA GLY A 298 11.37 18.23 1.36
C GLY A 298 11.97 18.46 2.75
N LYS A 299 12.73 19.55 2.87
CA LYS A 299 13.31 20.01 4.15
C LYS A 299 12.21 20.16 5.21
N ASN A 300 12.55 19.92 6.48
CA ASN A 300 11.64 19.98 7.62
C ASN A 300 10.43 19.03 7.50
N ALA A 301 10.59 17.94 6.73
CA ALA A 301 9.53 17.00 6.38
C ALA A 301 8.34 17.64 5.64
N PHE A 302 8.61 18.62 4.79
CA PHE A 302 7.61 19.15 3.85
C PHE A 302 7.07 18.00 2.98
N PHE A 303 5.80 17.65 3.14
CA PHE A 303 5.21 16.51 2.43
C PHE A 303 4.74 16.89 1.03
N VAL A 304 5.27 16.19 0.03
CA VAL A 304 4.80 16.30 -1.36
C VAL A 304 3.68 15.29 -1.57
N ASN A 305 2.45 15.77 -1.77
CA ASN A 305 1.34 14.89 -2.13
C ASN A 305 1.69 14.09 -3.40
N PRO A 306 1.42 12.78 -3.48
CA PRO A 306 1.71 12.00 -4.68
C PRO A 306 1.05 12.54 -5.96
N SER A 307 -0.15 13.14 -5.84
CA SER A 307 -0.84 13.76 -6.98
C SER A 307 -0.11 15.03 -7.45
N ASP A 308 0.38 15.86 -6.52
CA ASP A 308 1.21 17.01 -6.84
C ASP A 308 2.59 16.59 -7.37
N SER A 309 3.17 15.51 -6.84
CA SER A 309 4.43 14.94 -7.32
C SER A 309 4.37 14.62 -8.81
N LEU A 310 3.29 13.94 -9.25
CA LEU A 310 3.04 13.67 -10.66
C LEU A 310 2.94 14.96 -11.48
N ALA A 311 2.17 15.95 -11.01
CA ALA A 311 1.99 17.22 -11.71
C ALA A 311 3.29 18.02 -11.84
N VAL A 312 4.10 18.05 -10.79
CA VAL A 312 5.42 18.71 -10.79
C VAL A 312 6.37 18.02 -11.76
N ILE A 313 6.43 16.68 -11.76
CA ILE A 313 7.26 15.94 -12.72
C ILE A 313 6.79 16.24 -14.16
N ALA A 314 5.48 16.20 -14.42
CA ALA A 314 4.90 16.53 -15.72
C ALA A 314 5.24 17.97 -16.18
N ASN A 315 5.28 18.91 -15.24
CA ASN A 315 5.64 20.29 -15.55
C ASN A 315 7.13 20.48 -15.85
N ASN A 316 8.00 19.56 -15.41
CA ASN A 316 9.44 19.71 -15.51
C ASN A 316 10.11 18.57 -16.32
N THR A 317 9.37 17.86 -17.17
CA THR A 317 9.91 16.78 -18.02
C THR A 317 11.11 17.21 -18.86
N ASP A 318 11.17 18.48 -19.25
CA ASP A 318 12.22 19.04 -20.11
C ASP A 318 13.60 19.08 -19.44
N CYS A 319 13.72 18.76 -18.14
CA CYS A 319 15.03 18.59 -17.49
C CYS A 319 15.54 17.14 -17.48
N ILE A 320 14.71 16.16 -17.86
CA ILE A 320 15.05 14.74 -17.80
C ILE A 320 15.48 14.29 -19.22
N PRO A 321 16.72 13.78 -19.41
CA PRO A 321 17.23 13.39 -20.72
C PRO A 321 16.34 12.42 -21.49
N TYR A 322 15.72 11.45 -20.81
CA TYR A 322 14.75 10.54 -21.41
C TYR A 322 13.65 11.29 -22.17
N PHE A 323 12.91 12.20 -21.51
CA PHE A 323 11.82 12.93 -22.14
C PHE A 323 12.29 13.96 -23.18
N LYS A 324 13.52 14.49 -23.06
CA LYS A 324 14.12 15.30 -24.13
C LYS A 324 14.31 14.49 -25.41
N LYS A 325 14.72 13.22 -25.28
CA LYS A 325 15.00 12.32 -26.41
C LYS A 325 13.71 11.73 -26.99
N THR A 326 12.77 11.33 -26.15
CA THR A 326 11.56 10.60 -26.58
C THR A 326 10.34 11.49 -26.82
N GLY A 327 10.35 12.71 -26.27
CA GLY A 327 9.17 13.56 -26.18
C GLY A 327 8.16 13.05 -25.15
N VAL A 328 7.18 13.90 -24.83
CA VAL A 328 6.04 13.55 -23.97
C VAL A 328 4.81 13.36 -24.86
N LYS A 329 4.37 12.10 -25.02
CA LYS A 329 3.25 11.67 -25.87
C LYS A 329 1.91 12.04 -25.23
N GLY A 330 1.77 11.71 -23.94
CA GLY A 330 0.59 12.03 -23.14
C GLY A 330 0.84 11.81 -21.65
N LEU A 331 -0.12 12.25 -20.84
CA LEU A 331 -0.14 12.19 -19.39
C LEU A 331 -1.36 11.38 -18.94
N ALA A 332 -1.25 10.67 -17.82
CA ALA A 332 -2.41 9.98 -17.26
C ALA A 332 -2.37 9.91 -15.74
N ARG A 333 -3.54 9.83 -15.12
CA ARG A 333 -3.69 9.52 -13.70
C ARG A 333 -4.82 8.55 -13.47
N SER A 334 -4.80 7.88 -12.31
CA SER A 334 -5.98 7.17 -11.87
C SER A 334 -7.11 8.14 -11.51
N MET A 335 -8.35 7.70 -11.64
CA MET A 335 -9.54 8.48 -11.33
C MET A 335 -9.53 9.10 -9.92
N PRO A 336 -9.16 8.39 -8.83
CA PRO A 336 -9.09 8.98 -7.50
C PRO A 336 -7.92 9.96 -7.28
N THR A 337 -6.92 9.99 -8.16
CA THR A 337 -5.81 10.94 -8.07
C THR A 337 -6.29 12.36 -8.34
N SER A 338 -5.74 13.36 -7.60
CA SER A 338 -6.14 14.76 -7.76
C SER A 338 -5.94 15.27 -9.18
N GLY A 339 -6.73 16.28 -9.57
CA GLY A 339 -6.70 16.92 -10.88
C GLY A 339 -5.50 17.83 -11.14
N ALA A 340 -4.46 17.80 -10.28
CA ALA A 340 -3.29 18.67 -10.42
C ALA A 340 -2.57 18.47 -11.77
N VAL A 341 -2.38 17.21 -12.19
CA VAL A 341 -1.72 16.91 -13.48
C VAL A 341 -2.59 17.30 -14.68
N ASP A 342 -3.92 17.35 -14.53
CA ASP A 342 -4.87 17.74 -15.57
C ASP A 342 -4.63 19.21 -15.95
N ARG A 343 -4.36 20.07 -14.95
CA ARG A 343 -4.01 21.48 -15.15
C ARG A 343 -2.73 21.63 -15.98
N VAL A 344 -1.72 20.82 -15.66
CA VAL A 344 -0.45 20.79 -16.41
C VAL A 344 -0.67 20.27 -17.83
N ALA A 345 -1.45 19.20 -17.99
CA ALA A 345 -1.74 18.61 -19.30
C ALA A 345 -2.45 19.62 -20.21
N HIS A 346 -3.47 20.32 -19.69
CA HIS A 346 -4.19 21.36 -20.41
C HIS A 346 -3.26 22.52 -20.80
N ALA A 347 -2.49 23.06 -19.84
CA ALA A 347 -1.59 24.19 -20.08
C ALA A 347 -0.49 23.86 -21.10
N LYS A 348 0.05 22.64 -21.06
CA LYS A 348 1.07 22.14 -21.99
C LYS A 348 0.49 21.53 -23.27
N LYS A 349 -0.84 21.55 -23.45
CA LYS A 349 -1.57 20.96 -24.59
C LYS A 349 -1.15 19.51 -24.85
N LYS A 350 -1.06 18.70 -23.79
CA LYS A 350 -0.73 17.28 -23.84
C LYS A 350 -2.00 16.44 -23.82
N GLU A 351 -1.96 15.32 -24.52
CA GLU A 351 -2.99 14.30 -24.41
C GLU A 351 -3.09 13.83 -22.95
N PHE A 352 -4.32 13.65 -22.46
CA PHE A 352 -4.58 13.34 -21.07
C PHE A 352 -5.60 12.22 -20.92
N PHE A 353 -5.33 11.29 -19.99
CA PHE A 353 -6.22 10.17 -19.68
C PHE A 353 -6.50 10.07 -18.18
N GLU A 354 -7.79 9.98 -17.83
CA GLU A 354 -8.27 9.53 -16.53
C GLU A 354 -8.66 8.05 -16.65
N VAL A 355 -7.95 7.18 -15.92
CA VAL A 355 -8.15 5.71 -15.99
C VAL A 355 -8.59 5.15 -14.62
N PRO A 356 -9.13 3.93 -14.53
CA PRO A 356 -9.39 3.30 -13.23
C PRO A 356 -8.08 3.02 -12.47
N THR A 357 -8.17 2.83 -11.16
CA THR A 357 -6.99 2.44 -10.35
C THR A 357 -6.48 1.06 -10.77
N GLY A 358 -5.16 0.96 -10.94
CA GLY A 358 -4.47 -0.25 -11.35
C GLY A 358 -3.59 -0.01 -12.58
N TRP A 359 -2.31 -0.33 -12.46
CA TRP A 359 -1.31 0.06 -13.46
C TRP A 359 -1.50 -0.55 -14.86
N LYS A 360 -2.26 -1.66 -14.96
CA LYS A 360 -2.62 -2.33 -16.23
C LYS A 360 -3.24 -1.38 -17.27
N PHE A 361 -4.05 -0.40 -16.86
CA PHE A 361 -4.69 0.55 -17.78
C PHE A 361 -3.66 1.52 -18.40
N PHE A 362 -2.63 1.91 -17.65
CA PHE A 362 -1.53 2.69 -18.21
C PHE A 362 -0.71 1.88 -19.20
N GLY A 363 -0.51 0.58 -18.94
CA GLY A 363 0.22 -0.33 -19.83
C GLY A 363 -0.30 -0.31 -21.27
N ASN A 364 -1.62 -0.43 -21.45
CA ASN A 364 -2.28 -0.34 -22.75
C ASN A 364 -1.97 0.98 -23.48
N LEU A 365 -2.07 2.11 -22.77
CA LEU A 365 -1.80 3.44 -23.33
C LEU A 365 -0.31 3.63 -23.69
N MET A 366 0.60 3.09 -22.88
CA MET A 366 2.04 3.13 -23.16
C MET A 366 2.41 2.28 -24.38
N ASP A 367 1.83 1.08 -24.50
CA ASP A 367 2.04 0.19 -25.64
C ASP A 367 1.50 0.79 -26.95
N ALA A 368 0.39 1.52 -26.88
CA ALA A 368 -0.16 2.26 -28.00
C ALA A 368 0.61 3.57 -28.32
N GLY A 369 1.66 3.90 -27.57
CA GLY A 369 2.44 5.12 -27.79
C GLY A 369 1.68 6.41 -27.50
N ARG A 370 0.68 6.38 -26.62
CA ARG A 370 -0.14 7.54 -26.23
C ARG A 370 0.16 8.08 -24.84
N LEU A 371 0.94 7.35 -24.04
CA LEU A 371 1.29 7.72 -22.67
C LEU A 371 2.80 7.69 -22.46
N SER A 372 3.32 8.73 -21.82
CA SER A 372 4.73 8.84 -21.42
C SER A 372 4.93 8.97 -19.92
N LEU A 373 4.00 9.61 -19.19
CA LEU A 373 4.12 9.82 -17.75
C LEU A 373 2.76 9.62 -17.08
N CYS A 374 2.73 8.83 -16.01
CA CYS A 374 1.53 8.61 -15.23
C CYS A 374 1.81 8.41 -13.75
N GLY A 375 0.74 8.50 -12.95
CA GLY A 375 0.83 8.28 -11.51
C GLY A 375 -0.51 8.03 -10.85
N GLU A 376 -0.43 7.59 -9.61
CA GLU A 376 -1.56 7.27 -8.74
C GLU A 376 -1.36 7.95 -7.39
N GLU A 377 -2.45 8.34 -6.74
CA GLU A 377 -2.41 9.01 -5.41
C GLU A 377 -1.81 8.10 -4.33
N SER A 378 -1.84 6.80 -4.57
CA SER A 378 -1.28 5.74 -3.74
C SER A 378 0.25 5.66 -3.86
N PHE A 379 0.94 6.79 -3.84
CA PHE A 379 2.41 6.89 -3.88
C PHE A 379 3.03 6.27 -5.15
N GLY A 380 2.29 6.27 -6.26
CA GLY A 380 2.69 5.62 -7.50
C GLY A 380 3.10 6.62 -8.58
N THR A 381 4.27 6.47 -9.18
CA THR A 381 4.69 7.29 -10.32
C THR A 381 5.56 6.48 -11.27
N GLY A 382 5.44 6.71 -12.56
CA GLY A 382 6.21 5.99 -13.57
C GLY A 382 6.06 6.57 -14.97
N SER A 383 6.86 6.06 -15.90
CA SER A 383 6.85 6.47 -17.31
C SER A 383 6.91 5.25 -18.23
N ASP A 384 6.86 5.45 -19.54
CA ASP A 384 6.90 4.37 -20.54
C ASP A 384 8.26 3.66 -20.67
N HIS A 385 9.24 4.01 -19.83
CA HIS A 385 10.53 3.31 -19.70
C HIS A 385 10.38 1.84 -19.30
N VAL A 386 9.39 1.52 -18.48
CA VAL A 386 8.96 0.17 -18.10
C VAL A 386 7.42 0.07 -18.18
N ARG A 387 6.82 -0.99 -17.64
CA ARG A 387 5.36 -1.16 -17.55
C ARG A 387 4.87 -1.40 -16.13
N GLU A 388 5.63 -0.91 -15.17
CA GLU A 388 5.29 -0.83 -13.75
C GLU A 388 5.50 0.60 -13.24
N LYS A 389 4.99 0.88 -12.04
CA LYS A 389 5.43 2.07 -11.29
C LYS A 389 6.89 1.89 -10.93
N ASP A 390 7.60 2.98 -10.64
CA ASP A 390 8.99 2.91 -10.22
C ASP A 390 9.33 4.02 -9.22
N GLY A 391 9.55 3.62 -7.97
CA GLY A 391 9.81 4.55 -6.88
C GLY A 391 11.19 5.21 -6.97
N ILE A 392 12.22 4.45 -7.32
CA ILE A 392 13.59 4.99 -7.47
C ILE A 392 13.66 5.92 -8.68
N TRP A 393 12.97 5.58 -9.77
CA TRP A 393 12.80 6.45 -10.92
C TRP A 393 12.17 7.79 -10.54
N ALA A 394 11.13 7.79 -9.72
CA ALA A 394 10.50 9.02 -9.26
C ALA A 394 11.45 9.88 -8.40
N ALA A 395 12.24 9.26 -7.51
CA ALA A 395 13.26 9.97 -6.75
C ALA A 395 14.34 10.58 -7.66
N MET A 396 14.79 9.85 -8.69
CA MET A 396 15.76 10.35 -9.68
C MET A 396 15.18 11.46 -10.57
N ALA A 397 13.90 11.39 -10.92
CA ALA A 397 13.19 12.46 -11.61
C ALA A 397 13.15 13.74 -10.75
N TRP A 398 12.83 13.62 -9.46
CA TRP A 398 12.88 14.73 -8.52
C TRP A 398 14.27 15.35 -8.39
N LEU A 399 15.33 14.53 -8.26
CA LEU A 399 16.70 15.03 -8.19
C LEU A 399 17.14 15.72 -9.48
N SER A 400 16.68 15.26 -10.64
CA SER A 400 16.91 15.94 -11.92
C SER A 400 16.28 17.33 -11.94
N ILE A 401 15.04 17.45 -11.44
CA ILE A 401 14.32 18.72 -11.33
C ILE A 401 15.05 19.65 -10.34
N LEU A 402 15.46 19.14 -9.19
CA LEU A 402 16.21 19.92 -8.18
C LEU A 402 17.54 20.43 -8.74
N ALA A 403 18.29 19.56 -9.44
CA ALA A 403 19.57 19.93 -10.06
C ALA A 403 19.40 21.01 -11.14
N HIS A 404 18.32 20.92 -11.93
CA HIS A 404 18.02 21.88 -12.98
C HIS A 404 17.51 23.22 -12.42
N ARG A 405 16.56 23.17 -11.48
CA ARG A 405 15.87 24.37 -10.97
C ARG A 405 16.66 25.11 -9.91
N LYS A 406 17.57 24.44 -9.19
CA LYS A 406 18.35 25.03 -8.08
C LYS A 406 17.46 25.67 -7.01
N GLN A 407 16.31 25.02 -6.77
CA GLN A 407 15.32 25.40 -5.77
C GLN A 407 15.11 24.23 -4.83
N SER A 408 14.66 24.50 -3.61
CA SER A 408 14.20 23.46 -2.68
C SER A 408 12.91 22.80 -3.18
N VAL A 409 12.60 21.62 -2.63
CA VAL A 409 11.35 20.90 -2.92
C VAL A 409 10.12 21.79 -2.68
N GLU A 410 10.10 22.49 -1.55
CA GLU A 410 8.99 23.39 -1.18
C GLU A 410 8.86 24.57 -2.14
N GLU A 411 9.97 25.24 -2.52
CA GLU A 411 9.93 26.34 -3.48
C GLU A 411 9.42 25.91 -4.85
N ILE A 412 9.74 24.68 -5.29
CA ILE A 412 9.22 24.13 -6.54
C ILE A 412 7.70 23.91 -6.45
N LEU A 413 7.21 23.35 -5.34
CA LEU A 413 5.77 23.17 -5.13
C LEU A 413 5.03 24.50 -5.04
N GLN A 414 5.56 25.46 -4.29
CA GLN A 414 4.99 26.80 -4.19
C GLN A 414 4.95 27.46 -5.58
N SER A 415 6.04 27.40 -6.36
CA SER A 415 6.04 27.89 -7.74
C SER A 415 5.04 27.18 -8.64
N HIS A 416 4.82 25.88 -8.42
CA HIS A 416 3.83 25.09 -9.17
C HIS A 416 2.41 25.56 -8.85
N TRP A 417 2.07 25.69 -7.57
CA TRP A 417 0.76 26.18 -7.13
C TRP A 417 0.52 27.62 -7.61
N GLN A 418 1.53 28.48 -7.57
CA GLN A 418 1.45 29.85 -8.11
C GLN A 418 1.10 29.90 -9.60
N GLN A 419 1.46 28.85 -10.36
CA GLN A 419 1.23 28.76 -11.80
C GLN A 419 -0.10 28.09 -12.15
N TYR A 420 -0.53 27.08 -11.38
CA TYR A 420 -1.64 26.19 -11.75
C TYR A 420 -2.81 26.18 -10.78
N GLY A 421 -2.74 26.94 -9.69
CA GLY A 421 -3.60 26.73 -8.52
C GLY A 421 -3.14 25.54 -7.68
N ARG A 422 -3.78 25.34 -6.52
CA ARG A 422 -3.52 24.22 -5.62
C ARG A 422 -4.72 23.29 -5.58
N ASN A 423 -4.51 22.03 -5.92
CA ASN A 423 -5.47 20.95 -5.69
C ASN A 423 -5.22 20.35 -4.31
N PHE A 424 -5.86 20.90 -3.28
CA PHE A 424 -5.83 20.31 -1.94
C PHE A 424 -6.39 18.89 -2.00
N PHE A 425 -5.67 17.93 -1.42
CA PHE A 425 -6.05 16.52 -1.50
C PHE A 425 -5.81 15.78 -0.18
N THR A 426 -6.76 14.93 0.19
CA THR A 426 -6.60 13.95 1.27
C THR A 426 -7.28 12.62 0.92
N ARG A 427 -6.69 11.52 1.38
CA ARG A 427 -7.32 10.19 1.37
C ARG A 427 -7.52 9.68 2.78
N TYR A 428 -8.72 9.20 3.06
CA TYR A 428 -9.12 8.53 4.29
C TYR A 428 -9.36 7.05 3.98
N ASP A 429 -8.63 6.17 4.66
CA ASP A 429 -8.81 4.73 4.56
C ASP A 429 -9.45 4.20 5.84
N TYR A 430 -10.59 3.54 5.70
CA TYR A 430 -11.26 2.82 6.77
C TYR A 430 -11.03 1.33 6.55
N GLU A 431 -9.99 0.80 7.19
CA GLU A 431 -9.53 -0.57 6.95
C GLU A 431 -10.27 -1.57 7.83
N LYS A 432 -10.35 -2.84 7.37
CA LYS A 432 -10.96 -3.96 8.10
C LYS A 432 -12.40 -3.66 8.54
N CYS A 433 -13.16 -2.96 7.70
CA CYS A 433 -14.59 -2.77 7.90
C CYS A 433 -15.33 -4.08 7.63
N GLU A 434 -16.44 -4.32 8.32
CA GLU A 434 -17.32 -5.45 7.98
C GLU A 434 -17.90 -5.25 6.57
N SER A 435 -17.90 -6.31 5.76
CA SER A 435 -18.30 -6.23 4.35
C SER A 435 -19.76 -5.82 4.19
N GLY A 436 -20.69 -6.41 4.96
CA GLY A 436 -22.12 -6.11 4.85
C GLY A 436 -22.47 -4.63 5.11
N PRO A 437 -22.03 -4.03 6.22
CA PRO A 437 -22.17 -2.58 6.45
C PRO A 437 -21.53 -1.70 5.37
N ALA A 438 -20.33 -2.07 4.89
CA ALA A 438 -19.65 -1.32 3.84
C ALA A 438 -20.38 -1.40 2.48
N GLU A 439 -20.98 -2.55 2.16
CA GLU A 439 -21.82 -2.75 0.99
C GLU A 439 -23.09 -1.90 1.06
N LYS A 440 -23.78 -1.89 2.21
CA LYS A 440 -24.94 -1.00 2.45
C LYS A 440 -24.59 0.48 2.27
N MET A 441 -23.42 0.91 2.72
CA MET A 441 -22.94 2.29 2.49
C MET A 441 -22.77 2.58 1.00
N MET A 442 -22.27 1.63 0.22
CA MET A 442 -22.20 1.78 -1.25
C MET A 442 -23.58 1.81 -1.89
N GLU A 443 -24.57 1.06 -1.38
CA GLU A 443 -25.96 1.13 -1.84
C GLU A 443 -26.57 2.52 -1.62
N VAL A 444 -26.34 3.14 -0.45
CA VAL A 444 -26.76 4.52 -0.17
C VAL A 444 -26.16 5.48 -1.20
N LEU A 445 -24.87 5.34 -1.51
CA LEU A 445 -24.21 6.15 -2.53
C LEU A 445 -24.80 5.90 -3.93
N PHE A 446 -25.09 4.65 -4.28
CA PHE A 446 -25.70 4.32 -5.58
C PHE A 446 -27.10 4.90 -5.72
N ALA A 447 -27.91 4.87 -4.65
CA ALA A 447 -29.20 5.55 -4.63
C ALA A 447 -29.03 7.07 -4.81
N PHE A 448 -28.08 7.68 -4.09
CA PHE A 448 -27.81 9.11 -4.16
C PHE A 448 -27.43 9.57 -5.58
N ILE A 449 -26.53 8.87 -6.26
CA ILE A 449 -26.10 9.23 -7.62
C ILE A 449 -27.14 8.92 -8.70
N SER A 450 -28.11 8.05 -8.41
CA SER A 450 -29.18 7.71 -9.35
C SER A 450 -30.34 8.71 -9.32
N ASP A 451 -30.44 9.51 -8.25
CA ASP A 451 -31.45 10.56 -8.13
C ASP A 451 -30.97 11.86 -8.82
N ALA A 452 -31.51 12.11 -10.01
CA ALA A 452 -31.24 13.32 -10.80
C ALA A 452 -31.63 14.61 -10.06
N CYS A 453 -32.51 14.55 -9.06
CA CYS A 453 -32.85 15.72 -8.24
C CYS A 453 -31.65 16.20 -7.42
N ASN A 454 -30.59 15.40 -7.24
CA ASN A 454 -29.39 15.81 -6.52
C ASN A 454 -28.45 16.68 -7.36
N ILE A 455 -28.58 16.67 -8.69
CA ILE A 455 -27.78 17.54 -9.56
C ILE A 455 -28.25 18.99 -9.41
N ASP A 456 -27.31 19.93 -9.47
CA ASP A 456 -27.48 21.37 -9.24
C ASP A 456 -27.87 21.80 -7.81
N LYS A 457 -28.01 20.85 -6.87
CA LYS A 457 -28.18 21.14 -5.45
C LYS A 457 -26.92 21.74 -4.83
N ASP A 458 -27.15 22.62 -3.87
CA ASP A 458 -26.12 23.25 -3.05
C ASP A 458 -25.94 22.50 -1.72
N PHE A 459 -24.69 22.18 -1.40
CA PHE A 459 -24.28 21.54 -0.16
C PHE A 459 -23.42 22.53 0.63
N THR A 460 -23.87 22.90 1.83
CA THR A 460 -23.18 23.92 2.64
C THR A 460 -22.71 23.32 3.95
N GLU A 461 -21.40 23.38 4.20
CA GLU A 461 -20.79 23.02 5.48
C GLU A 461 -19.74 24.07 5.86
N HIS A 462 -19.64 24.39 7.15
CA HIS A 462 -18.70 25.42 7.67
C HIS A 462 -18.73 26.74 6.88
N GLY A 463 -19.92 27.15 6.41
CA GLY A 463 -20.10 28.39 5.65
C GLY A 463 -19.59 28.37 4.19
N LYS A 464 -19.09 27.23 3.69
CA LYS A 464 -18.72 27.06 2.28
C LYS A 464 -19.76 26.22 1.55
N THR A 465 -20.23 26.72 0.41
CA THR A 465 -21.25 26.08 -0.42
C THR A 465 -20.64 25.46 -1.67
N TYR A 466 -20.99 24.21 -1.94
CA TYR A 466 -20.57 23.46 -3.12
C TYR A 466 -21.80 23.06 -3.94
N LYS A 467 -21.83 23.44 -5.22
CA LYS A 467 -22.91 23.08 -6.15
C LYS A 467 -22.57 21.79 -6.88
N LEU A 468 -23.31 20.71 -6.65
CA LEU A 468 -23.06 19.42 -7.29
C LEU A 468 -23.44 19.48 -8.78
N LYS A 469 -22.49 19.17 -9.68
CA LYS A 469 -22.72 19.24 -11.13
C LYS A 469 -22.76 17.88 -11.80
N LYS A 470 -22.05 16.91 -11.24
CA LYS A 470 -22.04 15.55 -11.78
C LYS A 470 -21.88 14.56 -10.64
N ALA A 471 -22.69 13.51 -10.68
CA ALA A 471 -22.60 12.37 -9.79
C ALA A 471 -22.67 11.10 -10.66
N ASP A 472 -21.65 10.25 -10.61
CA ASP A 472 -21.62 9.02 -11.40
C ASP A 472 -20.90 7.89 -10.68
N ASN A 473 -21.10 6.66 -11.16
CA ASN A 473 -20.23 5.54 -10.84
C ASN A 473 -19.27 5.35 -12.02
N PHE A 474 -17.99 5.63 -11.79
CA PHE A 474 -17.01 5.72 -12.85
C PHE A 474 -16.96 4.45 -13.70
N SER A 475 -17.00 4.65 -15.01
CA SER A 475 -16.77 3.61 -16.00
C SER A 475 -15.72 4.11 -16.99
N TYR A 476 -14.93 3.18 -17.51
CA TYR A 476 -13.85 3.45 -18.43
C TYR A 476 -13.97 2.50 -19.61
N THR A 477 -13.98 3.06 -20.82
CA THR A 477 -13.82 2.29 -22.05
C THR A 477 -12.39 2.50 -22.52
N ASP A 478 -11.58 1.45 -22.50
CA ASP A 478 -10.20 1.53 -22.90
C ASP A 478 -10.11 1.95 -24.38
N PRO A 479 -9.38 3.01 -24.72
CA PRO A 479 -9.37 3.51 -26.08
C PRO A 479 -8.59 2.60 -27.05
N ILE A 480 -7.82 1.64 -26.54
CA ILE A 480 -6.97 0.72 -27.29
C ILE A 480 -7.70 -0.59 -27.55
N ASP A 481 -8.04 -1.35 -26.50
CA ASP A 481 -8.64 -2.68 -26.64
C ASP A 481 -10.17 -2.69 -26.58
N LYS A 482 -10.79 -1.53 -26.31
CA LYS A 482 -12.25 -1.32 -26.21
C LYS A 482 -12.92 -2.09 -25.07
N SER A 483 -12.16 -2.68 -24.16
CA SER A 483 -12.70 -3.27 -22.94
C SER A 483 -13.38 -2.20 -22.07
N VAL A 484 -14.42 -2.61 -21.35
CA VAL A 484 -15.20 -1.70 -20.50
C VAL A 484 -15.10 -2.14 -19.06
N SER A 485 -14.50 -1.29 -18.22
CA SER A 485 -14.48 -1.45 -16.77
C SER A 485 -15.56 -0.57 -16.15
N VAL A 486 -16.57 -1.19 -15.56
CA VAL A 486 -17.67 -0.50 -14.86
C VAL A 486 -17.47 -0.53 -13.35
N LYS A 487 -18.25 0.28 -12.62
CA LYS A 487 -18.30 0.30 -11.14
C LYS A 487 -16.95 0.57 -10.47
N GLN A 488 -16.15 1.48 -11.03
CA GLN A 488 -14.77 1.73 -10.60
C GLN A 488 -14.66 2.71 -9.42
N GLY A 489 -15.77 3.33 -9.01
CA GLY A 489 -15.86 4.21 -7.86
C GLY A 489 -16.91 5.30 -8.04
N VAL A 490 -17.57 5.68 -6.95
CA VAL A 490 -18.56 6.77 -6.95
C VAL A 490 -17.83 8.11 -6.95
N ARG A 491 -18.24 9.04 -7.82
CA ARG A 491 -17.70 10.40 -7.89
C ARG A 491 -18.79 11.43 -7.77
N LEU A 492 -18.55 12.45 -6.95
CA LEU A 492 -19.33 13.68 -6.87
C LEU A 492 -18.40 14.82 -7.29
N ILE A 493 -18.76 15.54 -8.35
CA ILE A 493 -17.97 16.61 -8.95
C ILE A 493 -18.77 17.90 -8.85
N PHE A 494 -18.17 18.90 -8.23
CA PHE A 494 -18.79 20.19 -7.94
C PHE A 494 -18.40 21.25 -8.98
N ALA A 495 -19.15 22.36 -9.01
CA ALA A 495 -18.97 23.43 -9.98
C ALA A 495 -17.62 24.17 -9.88
N ASP A 496 -16.97 24.11 -8.73
CA ASP A 496 -15.66 24.72 -8.45
C ASP A 496 -14.49 23.76 -8.69
N ASP A 497 -14.73 22.68 -9.44
CA ASP A 497 -13.81 21.56 -9.68
C ASP A 497 -13.40 20.77 -8.41
N SER A 498 -14.05 21.00 -7.26
CA SER A 498 -13.91 20.11 -6.09
C SER A 498 -14.50 18.73 -6.39
N ARG A 499 -13.94 17.68 -5.76
CA ARG A 499 -14.37 16.29 -5.96
C ARG A 499 -14.42 15.50 -4.66
N ILE A 500 -15.45 14.67 -4.53
CA ILE A 500 -15.54 13.60 -3.53
C ILE A 500 -15.58 12.28 -4.29
N ILE A 501 -14.72 11.35 -3.91
CA ILE A 501 -14.65 10.02 -4.53
C ILE A 501 -14.71 8.96 -3.44
N MET A 502 -15.51 7.92 -3.64
CA MET A 502 -15.58 6.79 -2.72
C MET A 502 -15.41 5.47 -3.45
N ARG A 503 -14.56 4.60 -2.89
CA ARG A 503 -14.26 3.28 -3.43
C ARG A 503 -14.30 2.24 -2.32
N LEU A 504 -14.87 1.08 -2.64
CA LEU A 504 -14.81 -0.11 -1.80
C LEU A 504 -13.76 -1.07 -2.37
N SER A 505 -12.88 -1.58 -1.51
CA SER A 505 -11.82 -2.52 -1.90
C SER A 505 -11.74 -3.68 -0.91
N GLY A 506 -11.22 -4.83 -1.36
CA GLY A 506 -10.85 -5.93 -0.45
C GLY A 506 -12.00 -6.66 0.25
N THR A 507 -13.14 -6.92 -0.39
CA THR A 507 -14.31 -7.59 0.22
C THR A 507 -14.13 -9.09 0.53
N GLY A 508 -12.91 -9.55 0.81
CA GLY A 508 -12.57 -10.94 1.12
C GLY A 508 -12.62 -11.27 2.62
N SER A 509 -12.03 -12.39 3.00
CA SER A 509 -12.05 -12.97 4.36
C SER A 509 -11.43 -12.11 5.47
N THR A 510 -10.77 -10.99 5.14
CA THR A 510 -10.11 -10.08 6.09
C THR A 510 -10.87 -8.76 6.30
N GLY A 511 -12.10 -8.64 5.77
CA GLY A 511 -12.92 -7.42 5.83
C GLY A 511 -12.60 -6.43 4.70
N ALA A 512 -13.52 -5.51 4.44
CA ALA A 512 -13.44 -4.53 3.38
C ALA A 512 -12.71 -3.25 3.80
N THR A 513 -12.13 -2.55 2.83
CA THR A 513 -11.53 -1.22 3.02
C THR A 513 -12.32 -0.19 2.20
N ILE A 514 -12.93 0.77 2.90
CA ILE A 514 -13.55 1.93 2.29
C ILE A 514 -12.50 3.02 2.15
N ARG A 515 -12.35 3.57 0.95
CA ARG A 515 -11.43 4.66 0.64
C ARG A 515 -12.21 5.89 0.22
N LEU A 516 -12.06 6.97 0.98
CA LEU A 516 -12.65 8.28 0.72
C LEU A 516 -11.56 9.24 0.27
N TYR A 517 -11.68 9.78 -0.94
CA TYR A 517 -10.78 10.77 -1.50
C TYR A 517 -11.51 12.11 -1.59
N ILE A 518 -10.87 13.15 -1.09
CA ILE A 518 -11.41 14.50 -1.07
C ILE A 518 -10.44 15.41 -1.77
N GLU A 519 -10.94 16.19 -2.71
CA GLU A 519 -10.20 17.20 -3.43
C GLU A 519 -10.94 18.53 -3.44
N GLY A 520 -10.21 19.61 -3.19
CA GLY A 520 -10.68 20.98 -3.39
C GLY A 520 -9.66 21.78 -4.20
N TYR A 521 -10.10 22.40 -5.28
CA TYR A 521 -9.28 23.33 -6.05
C TYR A 521 -9.32 24.72 -5.40
N GLU A 522 -8.17 25.39 -5.33
CA GLU A 522 -8.03 26.75 -4.85
C GLU A 522 -7.09 27.53 -5.77
N ASP A 523 -7.48 28.74 -6.11
CA ASP A 523 -6.71 29.67 -6.96
C ASP A 523 -6.29 30.93 -6.19
N ASP A 524 -6.87 31.18 -5.02
CA ASP A 524 -6.43 32.22 -4.12
C ASP A 524 -5.07 31.85 -3.50
N LYS A 525 -4.04 32.50 -4.05
CA LYS A 525 -2.63 32.37 -3.65
C LYS A 525 -2.39 32.57 -2.16
N SER A 526 -3.21 33.38 -1.49
CA SER A 526 -3.07 33.62 -0.05
C SER A 526 -3.39 32.38 0.80
N LYS A 527 -4.12 31.41 0.22
CA LYS A 527 -4.55 30.20 0.90
C LYS A 527 -3.66 29.00 0.60
N PHE A 528 -2.71 29.08 -0.32
CA PHE A 528 -1.87 27.94 -0.71
C PHE A 528 -1.01 27.39 0.43
N SER A 529 -0.76 28.13 1.50
CA SER A 529 -0.04 27.63 2.69
C SER A 529 -0.95 27.01 3.75
N MET A 530 -2.27 27.07 3.58
CA MET A 530 -3.22 26.52 4.54
C MET A 530 -3.07 25.01 4.67
N ASP A 531 -3.47 24.51 5.83
CA ASP A 531 -3.53 23.08 6.10
C ASP A 531 -4.65 22.41 5.31
N SER A 532 -4.34 21.26 4.68
CA SER A 532 -5.33 20.58 3.83
C SER A 532 -6.52 20.05 4.62
N GLN A 533 -6.34 19.63 5.87
CA GLN A 533 -7.45 19.15 6.71
C GLN A 533 -8.42 20.27 7.05
N VAL A 534 -7.91 21.49 7.22
CA VAL A 534 -8.76 22.69 7.44
C VAL A 534 -9.52 23.04 6.17
N VAL A 535 -8.84 23.13 5.03
CA VAL A 535 -9.47 23.54 3.75
C VAL A 535 -10.51 22.51 3.29
N LEU A 536 -10.24 21.22 3.50
CA LEU A 536 -11.09 20.13 3.02
C LEU A 536 -12.17 19.68 4.02
N LYS A 537 -12.16 20.17 5.26
CA LYS A 537 -13.16 19.79 6.28
C LYS A 537 -14.62 19.91 5.81
N PRO A 538 -15.03 20.96 5.08
CA PRO A 538 -16.39 21.05 4.55
C PRO A 538 -16.76 19.90 3.61
N LEU A 539 -15.86 19.53 2.69
CA LEU A 539 -16.10 18.44 1.75
C LEU A 539 -16.07 17.07 2.45
N ILE A 540 -15.20 16.90 3.45
CA ILE A 540 -15.18 15.69 4.29
C ILE A 540 -16.54 15.51 4.96
N ASP A 541 -17.10 16.55 5.58
CA ASP A 541 -18.38 16.44 6.27
C ASP A 541 -19.55 16.21 5.32
N ILE A 542 -19.56 16.86 4.15
CA ILE A 542 -20.52 16.56 3.07
C ILE A 542 -20.43 15.08 2.69
N ALA A 543 -19.22 14.57 2.48
CA ALA A 543 -18.99 13.19 2.10
C ALA A 543 -19.54 12.21 3.16
N LEU A 544 -19.23 12.43 4.44
CA LEU A 544 -19.68 11.58 5.54
C LEU A 544 -21.20 11.62 5.74
N LYS A 545 -21.84 12.79 5.53
CA LYS A 545 -23.31 12.92 5.60
C LYS A 545 -24.00 12.19 4.45
N ILE A 546 -23.49 12.32 3.22
CA ILE A 546 -24.07 11.67 2.03
C ILE A 546 -23.94 10.15 2.12
N SER A 547 -22.76 9.65 2.51
CA SER A 547 -22.51 8.20 2.55
C SER A 547 -23.09 7.50 3.78
N GLN A 548 -23.40 8.25 4.84
CA GLN A 548 -23.75 7.70 6.15
C GLN A 548 -22.69 6.72 6.69
N LEU A 549 -21.43 6.92 6.29
CA LEU A 549 -20.33 6.00 6.61
C LEU A 549 -20.21 5.76 8.11
N PRO A 550 -20.19 6.79 8.99
CA PRO A 550 -20.07 6.55 10.43
C PRO A 550 -21.25 5.78 11.01
N GLN A 551 -22.48 6.06 10.56
CA GLN A 551 -23.70 5.43 11.07
C GLN A 551 -23.80 3.96 10.67
N LEU A 552 -23.38 3.63 9.43
CA LEU A 552 -23.48 2.28 8.91
C LEU A 552 -22.33 1.40 9.38
N THR A 553 -21.11 1.92 9.41
CA THR A 553 -19.90 1.13 9.71
C THR A 553 -19.48 1.15 11.18
N GLY A 554 -20.06 2.05 11.98
CA GLY A 554 -19.62 2.33 13.35
C GLY A 554 -18.26 3.04 13.45
N ARG A 555 -17.63 3.40 12.32
CA ARG A 555 -16.32 4.06 12.30
C ARG A 555 -16.47 5.57 12.44
N SER A 556 -16.06 6.11 13.58
CA SER A 556 -16.03 7.56 13.84
C SER A 556 -14.81 8.27 13.24
N ALA A 557 -13.75 7.53 12.91
CA ALA A 557 -12.50 8.05 12.35
C ALA A 557 -11.89 7.08 11.33
N PRO A 558 -11.13 7.58 10.34
CA PRO A 558 -10.36 6.73 9.43
C PRO A 558 -9.23 6.00 10.17
N THR A 559 -8.84 4.83 9.67
CA THR A 559 -7.67 4.09 10.16
C THR A 559 -6.38 4.76 9.70
N VAL A 560 -6.34 5.26 8.46
CA VAL A 560 -5.18 5.97 7.89
C VAL A 560 -5.63 7.25 7.20
N ILE A 561 -4.87 8.33 7.40
CA ILE A 561 -5.02 9.59 6.69
C ILE A 561 -3.75 9.86 5.88
N THR A 562 -3.90 10.09 4.58
CA THR A 562 -2.83 10.57 3.69
C THR A 562 -3.15 11.99 3.24
N CYS A 563 -2.41 12.99 3.75
CA CYS A 563 -2.67 14.41 3.44
C CYS A 563 -1.41 15.29 3.51
N CYS A 564 -1.46 16.46 2.87
CA CYS A 564 -0.47 17.53 3.08
C CYS A 564 -0.81 18.37 4.30
N CYS A 565 0.02 18.30 5.35
CA CYS A 565 0.04 19.31 6.40
C CYS A 565 0.58 20.64 5.85
N GLY A 566 -0.05 21.76 6.20
CA GLY A 566 0.44 23.08 5.80
C GLY A 566 1.82 23.37 6.38
N GLY A 567 2.79 23.71 5.53
CA GLY A 567 4.12 24.17 5.93
C GLY A 567 4.07 25.58 6.51
N GLY A 568 3.57 25.73 7.75
CA GLY A 568 3.58 26.99 8.47
C GLY A 568 4.61 26.96 9.60
N SER A 569 5.70 27.73 9.47
CA SER A 569 6.66 28.01 10.56
C SER A 569 6.10 28.98 11.62
N GLY A 570 4.79 28.95 11.87
CA GLY A 570 4.11 29.81 12.84
C GLY A 570 3.77 29.03 14.09
N GLY A 571 4.39 29.40 15.22
CA GLY A 571 4.08 28.82 16.53
C GLY A 571 2.60 28.97 16.87
N GLY A 572 1.91 27.85 16.92
CA GLY A 572 0.49 27.74 17.25
C GLY A 572 0.08 26.29 17.13
N GLY A 573 0.28 25.54 18.22
CA GLY A 573 0.08 24.09 18.25
C GLY A 573 -1.36 23.68 17.94
N ALA A 574 -1.49 22.84 16.92
CA ALA A 574 -2.40 21.72 16.96
C ALA A 574 -1.54 20.49 16.64
N ASP A 575 -1.11 19.80 17.69
CA ASP A 575 -0.41 18.54 17.57
C ASP A 575 -1.32 17.54 16.85
N THR A 576 -1.01 17.19 15.61
CA THR A 576 -1.67 16.10 14.90
C THR A 576 -1.39 14.73 15.53
N ALA A 577 -0.58 14.68 16.60
CA ALA A 577 -0.47 13.52 17.47
C ALA A 577 -1.78 13.22 18.22
N ASP A 578 -2.66 14.21 18.42
CA ASP A 578 -3.91 14.04 19.18
C ASP A 578 -5.08 13.49 18.34
N LEU A 579 -4.88 13.25 17.03
CA LEU A 579 -5.91 12.67 16.15
C LEU A 579 -5.55 11.26 15.64
N VAL A 580 -4.44 10.67 16.10
CA VAL A 580 -4.04 9.30 15.78
C VAL A 580 -4.16 8.45 17.03
N VAL A 581 -5.27 7.74 17.17
CA VAL A 581 -5.39 6.68 18.18
C VAL A 581 -4.50 5.52 17.71
N PRO A 582 -3.51 5.07 18.50
CA PRO A 582 -2.75 3.88 18.13
C PRO A 582 -3.68 2.67 18.16
N ALA A 583 -3.79 1.97 17.03
CA ALA A 583 -4.49 0.69 16.98
C ALA A 583 -3.67 -0.34 17.78
N ALA A 584 -4.12 -0.66 18.99
CA ALA A 584 -3.63 -1.82 19.72
C ALA A 584 -4.12 -3.10 19.01
N VAL A 585 -3.18 -3.96 18.61
CA VAL A 585 -3.48 -5.29 18.06
C VAL A 585 -3.76 -6.22 19.23
N LEU A 586 -5.03 -6.58 19.42
CA LEU A 586 -5.45 -7.67 20.31
C LEU A 586 -5.41 -8.99 19.52
N VAL A 587 -4.56 -9.91 19.95
CA VAL A 587 -4.60 -11.32 19.54
C VAL A 587 -5.57 -12.03 20.48
N VAL A 588 -6.65 -12.59 19.95
CA VAL A 588 -7.56 -13.46 20.69
C VAL A 588 -7.30 -14.89 20.23
N GLU A 589 -6.80 -15.74 21.12
CA GLU A 589 -6.78 -17.19 20.93
C GLU A 589 -8.11 -17.77 21.43
N GLU A 590 -8.85 -18.43 20.54
CA GLU A 590 -10.00 -19.27 20.91
C GLU A 590 -9.54 -20.73 21.00
N GLU A 591 -9.53 -21.29 22.21
CA GLU A 591 -9.46 -22.74 22.42
C GLU A 591 -10.85 -23.36 22.24
N LYS A 592 -10.99 -24.24 21.25
CA LYS A 592 -12.15 -25.13 21.10
C LYS A 592 -12.05 -26.27 22.12
N ARG A 593 -13.07 -26.44 22.98
CA ARG A 593 -13.35 -27.70 23.67
C ARG A 593 -14.60 -28.34 23.07
N GLY A 594 -14.43 -29.60 22.64
CA GLY A 594 -15.51 -30.45 22.13
C GLY A 594 -16.48 -30.85 23.22
N GLY A 595 -17.73 -31.08 22.83
CA GLY A 595 -18.76 -31.67 23.66
C GLY A 595 -18.84 -33.17 23.49
N GLU A 596 -19.31 -33.84 24.54
CA GLU A 596 -20.08 -35.09 24.48
C GLU A 596 -21.28 -34.92 25.42
N GLU A 597 -22.40 -35.51 25.00
CA GLU A 597 -23.78 -35.44 25.51
C GLU A 597 -24.06 -36.46 26.62
N GLU A 598 -25.20 -36.29 27.33
CA GLU A 598 -26.19 -37.28 27.86
C GLU A 598 -26.85 -36.74 29.16
N GLU A 599 -28.13 -36.31 29.12
CA GLU A 599 -29.42 -37.02 29.46
C GLU A 599 -29.74 -37.03 30.99
N GLU A 600 -30.75 -36.26 31.45
CA GLU A 600 -32.11 -36.64 31.97
C GLU A 600 -32.07 -37.24 33.42
N GLU A 601 -32.75 -36.78 34.49
CA GLU A 601 -34.19 -36.70 34.93
C GLU A 601 -34.19 -36.02 36.35
N GLU A 602 -35.07 -35.06 36.70
CA GLU A 602 -36.36 -35.10 37.46
C GLU A 602 -36.34 -35.23 39.02
N GLU A 603 -37.14 -34.35 39.68
CA GLU A 603 -37.76 -34.37 41.05
C GLU A 603 -36.87 -34.34 42.33
N GLU A 604 -37.29 -33.89 43.53
CA GLU A 604 -38.13 -32.82 44.10
C GLU A 604 -37.81 -32.82 45.65
N GLU A 605 -37.87 -31.66 46.32
CA GLU A 605 -38.14 -31.40 47.77
C GLU A 605 -37.21 -32.02 48.87
N GLU A 606 -36.39 -31.22 49.57
CA GLU A 606 -36.63 -30.36 50.79
C GLU A 606 -36.38 -31.07 52.15
N GLU A 607 -35.27 -30.71 52.83
CA GLU A 607 -35.20 -30.08 54.18
C GLU A 607 -33.82 -30.27 54.87
N GLU A 608 -33.20 -29.13 55.22
CA GLU A 608 -32.42 -28.74 56.43
C GLU A 608 -31.41 -29.74 57.06
N GLU A 609 -30.21 -29.42 57.52
CA GLU A 609 -29.31 -28.25 57.65
C GLU A 609 -27.95 -28.86 58.11
N GLU A 610 -26.83 -28.21 57.77
CA GLU A 610 -25.50 -28.22 58.44
C GLU A 610 -24.28 -28.48 57.50
N GLU A 611 -23.48 -27.41 57.38
CA GLU A 611 -22.02 -27.37 57.22
C GLU A 611 -21.35 -28.14 56.07
N GLU A 612 -21.16 -27.45 54.93
CA GLU A 612 -19.87 -27.26 54.23
C GLU A 612 -20.11 -26.32 53.03
N GLU A 613 -19.90 -25.00 53.19
CA GLU A 613 -19.94 -24.08 52.05
C GLU A 613 -18.68 -24.27 51.19
N GLU A 614 -18.87 -24.91 50.03
CA GLU A 614 -18.02 -24.79 48.86
C GLU A 614 -17.84 -23.30 48.51
N GLU A 615 -16.68 -22.71 48.82
CA GLU A 615 -16.24 -21.49 48.13
C GLU A 615 -15.92 -21.85 46.67
N GLY A 616 -16.96 -21.82 45.84
CA GLY A 616 -16.83 -21.71 44.39
C GLY A 616 -15.86 -20.58 44.05
N GLY A 617 -14.84 -20.92 43.26
CA GLY A 617 -13.78 -20.01 42.84
C GLY A 617 -14.33 -18.77 42.13
N LYS A 618 -14.59 -17.70 42.90
CA LYS A 618 -14.78 -16.35 42.38
C LYS A 618 -13.43 -15.88 41.88
N GLU A 619 -13.29 -15.66 40.57
CA GLU A 619 -12.16 -14.92 40.00
C GLU A 619 -12.00 -13.58 40.73
N LYS A 620 -10.95 -13.47 41.55
CA LYS A 620 -10.54 -12.22 42.18
C LYS A 620 -9.59 -11.51 41.21
N VAL A 621 -10.07 -10.45 40.58
CA VAL A 621 -9.25 -9.54 39.78
C VAL A 621 -8.73 -8.43 40.70
N TYR A 622 -7.41 -8.27 40.80
CA TYR A 622 -6.76 -7.27 41.64
C TYR A 622 -6.14 -6.17 40.77
N LEU A 623 -6.25 -4.91 41.19
CA LEU A 623 -5.63 -3.77 40.51
C LEU A 623 -4.58 -3.13 41.43
N LYS A 624 -3.34 -3.02 40.96
CA LYS A 624 -2.24 -2.37 41.69
C LYS A 624 -1.90 -1.03 41.03
N LEU A 625 -1.99 0.06 41.79
CA LEU A 625 -1.73 1.43 41.30
C LEU A 625 -0.45 1.99 41.92
N ASP A 626 0.46 2.51 41.09
CA ASP A 626 1.70 3.17 41.54
C ASP A 626 1.46 4.66 41.78
N LYS A 627 1.77 5.12 43.00
CA LYS A 627 1.63 6.51 43.50
C LYS A 627 2.34 7.54 42.62
N LYS A 628 3.37 7.14 41.85
CA LYS A 628 4.10 8.04 40.93
C LYS A 628 3.30 8.41 39.66
N SER A 629 2.21 7.71 39.37
CA SER A 629 1.42 7.88 38.14
C SER A 629 0.19 8.78 38.30
N LEU A 630 -0.03 9.34 39.50
CA LEU A 630 -1.15 10.24 39.77
C LEU A 630 -0.79 11.70 39.48
N ASP A 631 -1.47 12.31 38.51
CA ASP A 631 -1.34 13.72 38.17
C ASP A 631 -1.89 14.60 39.33
N LYS A 632 -1.14 15.63 39.73
CA LYS A 632 -1.48 16.53 40.86
C LYS A 632 -2.77 17.34 40.63
N LYS A 633 -3.34 17.33 39.42
CA LYS A 633 -4.63 17.97 39.12
C LYS A 633 -5.86 17.23 39.67
N LEU A 634 -5.73 15.99 40.15
CA LEU A 634 -6.82 15.24 40.78
C LEU A 634 -7.10 15.64 42.25
N ILE A 635 -6.32 16.56 42.85
CA ILE A 635 -6.36 16.88 44.28
C ILE A 635 -7.52 17.85 44.67
N GLY A 636 -8.41 18.21 43.73
CA GLY A 636 -9.36 19.31 43.95
C GLY A 636 -10.85 19.02 43.95
N GLN A 637 -11.30 17.80 43.58
CA GLN A 637 -12.74 17.55 43.43
C GLN A 637 -13.15 16.17 43.97
N ASN A 638 -13.96 16.22 45.02
CA ASN A 638 -14.68 15.15 45.72
C ASN A 638 -13.89 14.36 46.78
N ASP A 639 -14.56 14.16 47.92
CA ASP A 639 -14.07 13.72 49.23
C ASP A 639 -13.24 12.43 49.23
N VAL A 640 -11.92 12.56 49.13
CA VAL A 640 -10.99 11.48 49.50
C VAL A 640 -9.93 12.05 50.45
N ARG A 641 -10.08 11.78 51.75
CA ARG A 641 -8.97 11.86 52.70
C ARG A 641 -8.20 10.54 52.63
N LEU A 642 -6.99 10.57 52.09
CA LEU A 642 -6.04 9.46 52.18
C LEU A 642 -5.17 9.67 53.42
N GLU A 643 -5.56 9.07 54.54
CA GLU A 643 -4.63 8.78 55.63
C GLU A 643 -3.96 7.44 55.30
N ASP A 644 -2.67 7.48 54.99
CA ASP A 644 -1.71 6.36 54.86
C ASP A 644 -2.29 4.94 54.57
N VAL A 645 -2.80 4.73 53.35
CA VAL A 645 -3.03 3.39 52.82
C VAL A 645 -2.44 3.29 51.41
N ASP A 646 -1.47 2.39 51.23
CA ASP A 646 -0.78 2.14 49.95
C ASP A 646 -1.53 1.13 49.05
N GLU A 647 -2.77 0.77 49.39
CA GLU A 647 -3.61 -0.17 48.64
C GLU A 647 -5.09 0.25 48.71
N VAL A 648 -5.77 0.25 47.55
CA VAL A 648 -7.24 0.38 47.50
C VAL A 648 -7.79 -0.86 46.81
N THR A 649 -8.54 -1.67 47.56
CA THR A 649 -9.17 -2.89 47.08
C THR A 649 -10.67 -2.66 46.91
N LEU A 650 -11.21 -2.92 45.73
CA LEU A 650 -12.66 -2.87 45.49
C LEU A 650 -13.10 -4.16 44.78
N ASP A 651 -14.14 -4.79 45.30
CA ASP A 651 -14.70 -6.00 44.69
C ASP A 651 -15.68 -5.67 43.54
N LYS A 652 -15.83 -6.62 42.63
CA LYS A 652 -16.66 -6.54 41.42
C LYS A 652 -18.14 -6.27 41.70
N VAL A 653 -18.68 -6.83 42.78
CA VAL A 653 -20.10 -6.69 43.18
C VAL A 653 -20.39 -5.26 43.64
N THR A 654 -19.44 -4.64 44.35
CA THR A 654 -19.53 -3.24 44.77
C THR A 654 -19.41 -2.28 43.59
N LEU A 655 -18.61 -2.62 42.57
CA LEU A 655 -18.48 -1.83 41.33
C LEU A 655 -19.76 -1.88 40.48
N ASP A 656 -20.34 -3.08 40.31
CA ASP A 656 -21.55 -3.29 39.50
C ASP A 656 -22.77 -2.58 40.09
N LYS A 657 -22.91 -2.55 41.42
CA LYS A 657 -24.05 -1.91 42.10
C LYS A 657 -24.05 -0.38 42.03
N LYS A 658 -22.89 0.28 41.97
CA LYS A 658 -22.81 1.75 42.03
C LYS A 658 -22.87 2.44 40.67
N LEU A 659 -22.49 1.78 39.58
CA LEU A 659 -22.19 2.46 38.31
C LEU A 659 -22.81 1.82 37.06
N GLY A 660 -23.54 0.70 37.21
CA GLY A 660 -24.28 0.05 36.13
C GLY A 660 -23.42 -0.86 35.25
N HIS A 661 -24.00 -1.99 34.82
CA HIS A 661 -23.29 -3.07 34.13
C HIS A 661 -22.61 -2.62 32.82
N GLY A 662 -21.28 -2.58 32.82
CA GLY A 662 -20.45 -2.34 31.65
C GLY A 662 -19.12 -3.10 31.76
N SER A 663 -18.67 -3.72 30.66
CA SER A 663 -17.49 -4.59 30.66
C SER A 663 -16.22 -3.87 31.14
N ILE A 664 -15.32 -4.63 31.77
CA ILE A 664 -13.97 -4.22 32.21
C ILE A 664 -13.19 -3.42 31.15
N ILE A 665 -13.46 -3.66 29.86
CA ILE A 665 -12.85 -2.99 28.71
C ILE A 665 -13.18 -1.49 28.67
N LYS A 666 -14.42 -1.10 29.01
CA LYS A 666 -14.79 0.33 29.07
C LYS A 666 -14.05 1.06 30.20
N TRP A 667 -13.73 0.36 31.28
CA TRP A 667 -13.00 0.93 32.42
C TRP A 667 -11.52 1.15 32.13
N ALA A 668 -10.87 0.21 31.45
CA ALA A 668 -9.49 0.38 30.98
C ALA A 668 -9.36 1.60 30.06
N MET A 669 -10.33 1.78 29.14
CA MET A 669 -10.36 2.93 28.23
C MET A 669 -10.58 4.27 28.95
N LEU A 670 -11.43 4.30 29.98
CA LEU A 670 -11.70 5.52 30.75
C LEU A 670 -10.48 5.94 31.59
N LEU A 671 -9.79 4.99 32.22
CA LEU A 671 -8.62 5.25 33.07
C LEU A 671 -7.35 5.60 32.28
N GLU A 672 -7.20 5.03 31.09
CA GLU A 672 -6.11 5.36 30.16
C GLU A 672 -6.25 6.79 29.60
N GLN A 673 -7.49 7.27 29.43
CA GLN A 673 -7.78 8.67 29.06
C GLN A 673 -7.26 9.69 30.09
N TYR A 674 -7.06 9.27 31.35
CA TYR A 674 -6.51 10.08 32.43
C TYR A 674 -5.04 9.74 32.78
N LYS A 675 -4.34 9.00 31.91
CA LYS A 675 -2.91 8.64 32.05
C LYS A 675 -2.56 7.81 33.30
N VAL A 676 -3.51 7.06 33.85
CA VAL A 676 -3.22 6.12 34.93
C VAL A 676 -2.74 4.80 34.33
N LYS A 677 -1.51 4.38 34.63
CA LYS A 677 -0.99 3.07 34.19
C LYS A 677 -1.62 1.96 35.01
N ILE A 678 -2.31 1.04 34.34
CA ILE A 678 -2.79 -0.21 34.91
C ILE A 678 -1.77 -1.30 34.56
N ASN A 679 -1.18 -1.95 35.55
CA ASN A 679 -0.55 -3.26 35.35
C ASN A 679 -1.62 -4.31 35.67
N LEU A 680 -2.03 -5.06 34.66
CA LEU A 680 -2.88 -6.23 34.81
C LEU A 680 -2.04 -7.44 35.22
#